data_AF-A0A3B8ZKJ9-F1
#
_entry.id   AF-A0A3B8ZKJ9-F1
#
_cell.length_a   1.000
_cell.length_b   1.000
_cell.length_c   1.000
_cell.angle_alpha   90.00
_cell.angle_beta   90.00
_cell.angle_gamma   90.00
#
_symmetry.space_group_name_H-M   'P 1'
#
loop_
_entity.id
_entity.type
_entity.pdbx_description
1 polymer ?
#
loop_
_entity_poly.entity_id
_entity_poly.type
_entity_poly.pdbx_seq_one_letter_code
_entity_poly.pdbx_strand_id
1 'polypeptide(L)'
;MLNGKLFPMVQPLAYIRKPKNKFYLRQRCRRVLLESLESRQLLTADLITHDVGWSNTEHALVSAIGQVSVPSSNPELAAMFTSMPEAIQAEGEASLTALDEYVSMPDASYNFEILNIESPLGQGYTHYDVRMTSQTWRSAAEVVWNRWQHRLSIIIPNVVSSSTSLLIVDGGDHGLTGGAGDGFLQSELSQAASLAVSTGTVVSRLSNVPYQPLQFAGDSVVGRAEDGLIAKSYREFLDGGDDFWPALLPMVKSAVKAMDTVQAVAMSQQSRIVSDFVVTGASKRGWTTWLTAAVDDRVKAIAPMVINVLNMQVQMDHHRQAYEGVTQSIVGGYSSAVRDYVEQGIFDRWADPRGQELLRIVDPYQYRSRLTMPKFMINGTGDQFFVPDSDQFFYDDLPGVKHIRYIPNVGHGLSSEASVSLEQFYRTIVSDAQLPNLNWTVEPDGSITVDSPTEPTAVLLWQASNAMNRDFRQGTPGVTWTSSPLTAVSPGRYVAQVPSPPTGASAFMVELTYDVGGQSMKFTTEVVVREAATPTFTPLSFLPGTSVQPFSAAQAISSDGSTVVGRSKTNPEAFRWTQATGMVGIGFPSGANRSVAYGTSADGTVVVGESALGAFRWTTQTGFQNLGNLPGGTLGRATSVSGDGSVVVGWSSPGGAFRWIEATGLQSLGFLPGGNLSRANAISHDGAVIVGYSTTSLGEEAFRWTQSGGMVGLGTLPGSSVSRAEGVSSDGSVIVGSSLVGNSNVAFRWTQASGMVSLGFPVGSLGSSAKATSADGTVVVGTVHYSDGDKAFYWTERTGMVILAEYLLAQNVSEFSQWSRRSADGIS
;
A
#
# COMPACT_ATOMS: atom_id res chain seq x y z
N MET A 1 -64.56 -31.65 -12.68
CA MET A 1 -63.93 -31.06 -13.88
C MET A 1 -64.18 -29.57 -13.84
N LEU A 2 -63.10 -28.79 -14.01
CA LEU A 2 -62.97 -27.33 -14.10
C LEU A 2 -63.22 -26.49 -12.81
N ASN A 3 -62.19 -26.47 -11.97
CA ASN A 3 -61.84 -25.41 -11.01
C ASN A 3 -60.80 -24.48 -11.66
N GLY A 4 -60.91 -23.16 -11.45
CA GLY A 4 -59.88 -22.17 -11.82
C GLY A 4 -60.01 -20.91 -10.97
N LYS A 5 -59.04 -20.70 -10.07
CA LYS A 5 -59.00 -19.67 -9.02
C LYS A 5 -58.57 -18.30 -9.56
N LEU A 6 -59.29 -17.24 -9.17
CA LEU A 6 -58.80 -15.86 -9.12
C LEU A 6 -58.54 -15.53 -7.65
N PHE A 7 -57.27 -15.25 -7.30
CA PHE A 7 -56.81 -14.83 -5.98
C PHE A 7 -57.07 -13.33 -5.75
N PRO A 8 -57.37 -12.87 -4.53
CA PRO A 8 -57.41 -11.44 -4.23
C PRO A 8 -56.02 -10.95 -3.79
N MET A 9 -55.38 -10.13 -4.62
CA MET A 9 -54.33 -9.20 -4.18
C MET A 9 -55.00 -7.90 -3.75
N VAL A 10 -55.00 -7.55 -2.46
CA VAL A 10 -54.78 -6.20 -1.90
C VAL A 10 -54.70 -6.37 -0.37
N GLN A 11 -53.49 -6.38 0.20
CA GLN A 11 -53.16 -5.82 1.52
C GLN A 11 -51.63 -5.75 1.65
N PRO A 12 -51.00 -4.58 1.79
CA PRO A 12 -49.59 -4.51 2.14
C PRO A 12 -49.37 -4.11 3.61
N LEU A 13 -48.57 -4.93 4.29
CA LEU A 13 -47.40 -4.53 5.08
C LEU A 13 -47.61 -3.47 6.18
N ALA A 14 -48.09 -3.91 7.35
CA ALA A 14 -47.84 -3.24 8.62
C ALA A 14 -46.74 -3.99 9.41
N TYR A 15 -45.48 -3.73 9.09
CA TYR A 15 -44.37 -4.02 9.98
C TYR A 15 -43.35 -2.88 9.89
N ILE A 16 -43.59 -1.80 10.63
CA ILE A 16 -42.72 -0.64 10.69
C ILE A 16 -41.66 -0.90 11.77
N ARG A 17 -40.47 -1.38 11.36
CA ARG A 17 -39.23 -1.15 12.13
C ARG A 17 -38.87 0.34 12.03
N LYS A 18 -38.26 0.90 13.08
CA LYS A 18 -37.74 2.28 13.04
C LYS A 18 -36.75 2.41 11.86
N PRO A 19 -37.04 3.23 10.84
CA PRO A 19 -36.16 3.45 9.69
C PRO A 19 -34.88 4.17 10.14
N LYS A 20 -33.74 3.94 9.47
CA LYS A 20 -32.52 4.71 9.74
C LYS A 20 -32.69 6.18 9.34
N ASN A 21 -33.61 6.45 8.42
CA ASN A 21 -33.95 7.79 7.98
C ASN A 21 -35.45 8.09 8.21
N LYS A 22 -35.77 8.88 9.26
CA LYS A 22 -37.14 9.33 9.54
C LYS A 22 -37.75 10.12 8.37
N PHE A 23 -36.93 10.72 7.51
CA PHE A 23 -37.35 11.43 6.30
C PHE A 23 -37.93 10.48 5.23
N TYR A 24 -37.28 9.34 5.00
CA TYR A 24 -37.72 8.32 4.04
C TYR A 24 -39.10 7.77 4.38
N LEU A 25 -39.35 7.52 5.67
CA LEU A 25 -40.65 7.03 6.14
C LEU A 25 -41.73 8.12 6.07
N ARG A 26 -41.40 9.39 6.33
CA ARG A 26 -42.31 10.53 6.13
C ARG A 26 -42.75 10.64 4.67
N GLN A 27 -41.84 10.50 3.71
CA GLN A 27 -42.18 10.54 2.28
C GLN A 27 -42.94 9.29 1.82
N ARG A 28 -42.58 8.10 2.32
CA ARG A 28 -43.32 6.85 2.03
C ARG A 28 -44.75 6.89 2.59
N CYS A 29 -44.93 7.40 3.82
CA CYS A 29 -46.26 7.62 4.40
C CYS A 29 -47.06 8.70 3.67
N ARG A 30 -46.42 9.83 3.30
CA ARG A 30 -47.04 10.89 2.48
C ARG A 30 -47.51 10.35 1.12
N ARG A 31 -46.73 9.46 0.51
CA ARG A 31 -47.03 8.83 -0.77
C ARG A 31 -48.14 7.79 -0.69
N VAL A 32 -48.16 6.92 0.33
CA VAL A 32 -49.29 6.00 0.58
C VAL A 32 -50.58 6.78 0.83
N LEU A 33 -50.49 7.94 1.49
CA LEU A 33 -51.62 8.85 1.70
C LEU A 33 -52.12 9.42 0.36
N LEU A 34 -51.23 9.90 -0.50
CA LEU A 34 -51.55 10.45 -1.83
C LEU A 34 -52.11 9.38 -2.79
N GLU A 35 -51.53 8.19 -2.83
CA GLU A 35 -52.04 7.05 -3.62
C GLU A 35 -53.42 6.58 -3.10
N SER A 36 -53.70 6.69 -1.80
CA SER A 36 -55.04 6.43 -1.23
C SER A 36 -56.08 7.51 -1.55
N LEU A 37 -55.62 8.74 -1.79
CA LEU A 37 -56.46 9.88 -2.15
C LEU A 37 -56.78 9.88 -3.65
N GLU A 38 -55.84 9.47 -4.51
CA GLU A 38 -56.06 9.32 -5.96
C GLU A 38 -56.90 8.09 -6.32
N SER A 39 -56.80 7.01 -5.55
CA SER A 39 -57.58 5.77 -5.78
C SER A 39 -59.04 5.83 -5.28
N ARG A 40 -59.42 6.86 -4.52
CA ARG A 40 -60.82 7.13 -4.15
C ARG A 40 -61.32 8.31 -4.98
N GLN A 41 -62.18 8.06 -5.95
CA GLN A 41 -62.92 9.06 -6.73
C GLN A 41 -63.71 10.04 -5.82
N LEU A 42 -63.04 11.05 -5.28
CA LEU A 42 -63.62 12.14 -4.49
C LEU A 42 -63.15 13.49 -5.04
N LEU A 43 -63.28 13.68 -6.35
CA LEU A 43 -63.28 15.01 -6.96
C LEU A 43 -64.41 15.04 -8.00
N THR A 44 -65.58 15.48 -7.56
CA THR A 44 -66.65 15.92 -8.47
C THR A 44 -66.26 17.26 -9.10
N ALA A 45 -66.51 17.34 -10.41
CA ALA A 45 -66.33 18.49 -11.27
C ALA A 45 -67.10 19.73 -10.79
N ASP A 46 -66.45 20.89 -10.84
CA ASP A 46 -66.98 22.17 -11.34
C ASP A 46 -65.97 23.29 -11.12
N LEU A 47 -65.31 23.74 -12.20
CA LEU A 47 -65.08 25.17 -12.53
C LEU A 47 -64.19 25.30 -13.77
N ILE A 48 -64.78 25.89 -14.80
CA ILE A 48 -64.23 26.16 -16.12
C ILE A 48 -63.65 27.59 -16.14
N THR A 49 -62.65 27.79 -17.02
CA THR A 49 -62.25 29.04 -17.74
C THR A 49 -61.18 29.95 -17.10
N HIS A 50 -59.98 30.01 -17.69
CA HIS A 50 -59.55 31.06 -18.63
C HIS A 50 -58.09 30.89 -19.08
N ASP A 51 -57.84 31.28 -20.34
CA ASP A 51 -56.56 31.39 -21.06
C ASP A 51 -55.49 32.21 -20.34
N VAL A 52 -54.25 31.68 -20.22
CA VAL A 52 -53.00 32.44 -20.39
C VAL A 52 -51.87 31.49 -20.79
N GLY A 53 -51.07 31.87 -21.80
CA GLY A 53 -49.92 31.11 -22.29
C GLY A 53 -48.58 31.45 -21.61
N TRP A 54 -47.72 30.41 -21.61
CA TRP A 54 -46.24 30.35 -21.55
C TRP A 54 -45.44 30.68 -20.26
N SER A 55 -44.59 29.69 -19.92
CA SER A 55 -43.29 29.73 -19.23
C SER A 55 -43.24 29.65 -17.68
N ASN A 56 -42.38 28.73 -17.21
CA ASN A 56 -41.76 28.61 -15.89
C ASN A 56 -42.64 28.71 -14.64
N THR A 57 -43.18 27.57 -14.18
CA THR A 57 -43.57 27.41 -12.76
C THR A 57 -43.66 25.93 -12.34
N GLU A 58 -42.53 25.30 -12.02
CA GLU A 58 -42.49 24.13 -11.12
C GLU A 58 -42.38 24.53 -9.63
N HIS A 59 -42.43 25.84 -9.33
CA HIS A 59 -42.45 26.38 -7.97
C HIS A 59 -43.85 26.75 -7.43
N ALA A 60 -44.93 26.56 -8.20
CA ALA A 60 -46.28 26.96 -7.77
C ALA A 60 -47.10 25.85 -7.08
N LEU A 61 -46.74 24.56 -7.19
CA LEU A 61 -47.51 23.48 -6.54
C LEU A 61 -47.18 23.28 -5.05
N VAL A 62 -46.03 23.76 -4.58
CA VAL A 62 -45.63 23.65 -3.16
C VAL A 62 -46.31 24.72 -2.29
N SER A 63 -46.78 25.82 -2.87
CA SER A 63 -47.52 26.87 -2.14
C SER A 63 -49.03 26.61 -2.01
N ALA A 64 -49.59 25.59 -2.68
CA ALA A 64 -51.04 25.34 -2.67
C ALA A 64 -51.49 24.33 -1.58
N ILE A 65 -50.56 23.68 -0.87
CA ILE A 65 -50.88 22.73 0.22
C ILE A 65 -50.95 23.43 1.59
N GLY A 66 -50.65 24.73 1.66
CA GLY A 66 -50.71 25.53 2.89
C GLY A 66 -52.11 26.00 3.31
N GLN A 67 -53.16 25.75 2.51
CA GLN A 67 -54.53 26.15 2.84
C GLN A 67 -55.55 25.08 2.44
N VAL A 68 -55.53 23.94 3.13
CA VAL A 68 -56.71 23.06 3.20
C VAL A 68 -57.30 23.22 4.59
N SER A 69 -58.32 24.05 4.72
CA SER A 69 -59.19 24.08 5.89
C SER A 69 -60.02 22.80 5.91
N VAL A 70 -59.76 21.91 6.86
CA VAL A 70 -60.54 20.67 7.07
C VAL A 70 -61.90 21.03 7.69
N PRO A 71 -63.04 20.60 7.13
CA PRO A 71 -64.33 20.71 7.79
C PRO A 71 -64.37 19.82 9.05
N SER A 72 -64.78 20.41 10.15
CA SER A 72 -64.79 19.86 11.51
C SER A 72 -65.87 18.79 11.72
N SER A 73 -65.59 17.52 11.38
CA SER A 73 -66.50 16.43 11.80
C SER A 73 -65.82 15.13 12.24
N ASN A 74 -64.52 15.13 12.57
CA ASN A 74 -63.88 13.96 13.19
C ASN A 74 -62.87 14.34 14.31
N PRO A 75 -63.24 14.24 15.60
CA PRO A 75 -62.40 14.61 16.73
C PRO A 75 -61.12 13.78 16.89
N GLU A 76 -61.05 12.55 16.36
CA GLU A 76 -59.88 11.67 16.49
C GLU A 76 -58.71 12.10 15.59
N LEU A 77 -58.99 12.69 14.41
CA LEU A 77 -57.98 13.19 13.48
C LEU A 77 -57.33 14.49 13.96
N ALA A 78 -58.07 15.34 14.67
CA ALA A 78 -57.55 16.57 15.25
C ALA A 78 -56.58 16.31 16.41
N ALA A 79 -56.86 15.28 17.22
CA ALA A 79 -56.00 14.89 18.35
C ALA A 79 -54.63 14.32 17.91
N MET A 80 -54.56 13.63 16.76
CA MET A 80 -53.30 13.10 16.22
C MET A 80 -52.34 14.20 15.71
N PHE A 81 -52.87 15.35 15.26
CA PHE A 81 -52.05 16.47 14.79
C PHE A 81 -51.47 17.32 15.92
N THR A 82 -52.13 17.36 17.08
CA THR A 82 -51.73 18.20 18.23
C THR A 82 -50.69 17.56 19.16
N SER A 83 -50.27 16.31 18.95
CA SER A 83 -49.34 15.61 19.85
C SER A 83 -47.95 15.29 19.25
N MET A 84 -47.52 16.01 18.20
CA MET A 84 -46.13 15.90 17.73
C MET A 84 -45.21 16.77 18.61
N PRO A 85 -44.13 16.23 19.22
CA PRO A 85 -43.24 17.01 20.06
C PRO A 85 -42.52 18.13 19.29
N GLU A 86 -42.28 19.26 19.96
CA GLU A 86 -41.53 20.47 19.53
C GLU A 86 -40.04 20.22 19.15
N ALA A 87 -39.67 19.01 18.76
CA ALA A 87 -38.32 18.67 18.28
C ALA A 87 -38.15 18.86 16.75
N ILE A 88 -39.05 19.61 16.10
CA ILE A 88 -39.09 19.78 14.63
C ILE A 88 -38.34 21.04 14.13
N GLN A 89 -37.78 21.87 15.02
CA GLN A 89 -37.14 23.12 14.60
C GLN A 89 -35.59 23.14 14.59
N ALA A 90 -34.89 22.01 14.71
CA ALA A 90 -33.42 22.02 14.83
C ALA A 90 -32.61 20.96 14.03
N GLU A 91 -33.20 20.25 13.06
CA GLU A 91 -32.43 19.41 12.13
C GLU A 91 -32.67 19.88 10.69
N GLY A 92 -31.65 20.42 10.03
CA GLY A 92 -31.74 20.91 8.65
C GLY A 92 -32.24 19.81 7.70
N GLU A 93 -33.14 20.18 6.79
CA GLU A 93 -33.69 19.30 5.76
C GLU A 93 -32.57 18.75 4.86
N ALA A 94 -32.19 17.48 5.01
CA ALA A 94 -31.29 16.83 4.07
C ALA A 94 -32.04 16.55 2.76
N SER A 95 -31.63 17.19 1.67
CA SER A 95 -32.12 16.93 0.31
C SER A 95 -31.77 15.49 -0.13
N LEU A 96 -32.64 14.86 -0.92
CA LEU A 96 -32.36 13.57 -1.55
C LEU A 96 -31.14 13.69 -2.48
N THR A 97 -30.31 12.65 -2.55
CA THR A 97 -29.24 12.58 -3.56
C THR A 97 -29.77 11.99 -4.87
N ALA A 98 -29.03 12.14 -5.97
CA ALA A 98 -29.39 11.50 -7.25
C ALA A 98 -29.54 9.96 -7.12
N LEU A 99 -28.74 9.33 -6.26
CA LEU A 99 -28.88 7.91 -5.92
C LEU A 99 -30.24 7.61 -5.25
N ASP A 100 -30.61 8.41 -4.24
CA ASP A 100 -31.86 8.26 -3.52
C ASP A 100 -33.08 8.45 -4.46
N GLU A 101 -33.02 9.47 -5.31
CA GLU A 101 -34.07 9.78 -6.29
C GLU A 101 -34.21 8.69 -7.34
N TYR A 102 -33.12 8.29 -7.99
CA TYR A 102 -33.17 7.32 -9.08
C TYR A 102 -33.69 5.94 -8.64
N VAL A 103 -33.19 5.45 -7.49
CA VAL A 103 -33.56 4.14 -6.95
C VAL A 103 -35.01 4.11 -6.50
N SER A 104 -35.51 5.20 -5.89
CA SER A 104 -36.89 5.29 -5.41
C SER A 104 -37.92 5.60 -6.51
N MET A 105 -37.47 6.11 -7.66
CA MET A 105 -38.31 6.43 -8.80
C MET A 105 -39.08 5.19 -9.28
N PRO A 106 -40.43 5.23 -9.37
CA PRO A 106 -41.20 4.13 -9.93
C PRO A 106 -40.83 3.89 -11.38
N ASP A 107 -40.80 2.63 -11.79
CA ASP A 107 -40.58 2.26 -13.18
C ASP A 107 -41.66 1.25 -13.60
N ALA A 108 -42.49 1.63 -14.56
CA ALA A 108 -43.59 0.80 -15.05
C ALA A 108 -43.09 -0.47 -15.77
N SER A 109 -41.81 -0.52 -16.16
CA SER A 109 -41.21 -1.70 -16.77
C SER A 109 -40.81 -2.76 -15.76
N TYR A 110 -40.76 -2.47 -14.44
CA TYR A 110 -40.44 -3.46 -13.41
C TYR A 110 -41.45 -4.62 -13.42
N ASN A 111 -40.96 -5.82 -13.66
CA ASN A 111 -41.75 -7.06 -13.61
C ASN A 111 -40.81 -8.25 -13.41
N PHE A 112 -41.36 -9.40 -13.00
CA PHE A 112 -40.61 -10.65 -12.98
C PHE A 112 -41.50 -11.83 -13.35
N GLU A 113 -40.86 -12.88 -13.88
CA GLU A 113 -41.48 -14.14 -14.29
C GLU A 113 -40.62 -15.30 -13.81
N ILE A 114 -41.24 -16.27 -13.14
CA ILE A 114 -40.57 -17.53 -12.77
C ILE A 114 -40.52 -18.41 -14.02
N LEU A 115 -39.31 -18.65 -14.53
CA LEU A 115 -39.09 -19.43 -15.75
C LEU A 115 -39.02 -20.93 -15.45
N ASN A 116 -38.39 -21.30 -14.33
CA ASN A 116 -38.25 -22.69 -13.92
C ASN A 116 -38.30 -22.84 -12.39
N ILE A 117 -38.76 -24.00 -11.93
CA ILE A 117 -38.77 -24.38 -10.52
C ILE A 117 -38.21 -25.80 -10.41
N GLU A 118 -37.13 -25.94 -9.67
CA GLU A 118 -36.46 -27.22 -9.44
C GLU A 118 -36.50 -27.54 -7.95
N SER A 119 -36.99 -28.73 -7.59
CA SER A 119 -36.94 -29.24 -6.21
C SER A 119 -36.26 -30.60 -6.20
N PRO A 120 -34.92 -30.66 -6.28
CA PRO A 120 -34.20 -31.92 -6.37
C PRO A 120 -34.49 -32.79 -5.14
N LEU A 121 -34.97 -34.02 -5.39
CA LEU A 121 -35.35 -34.96 -4.33
C LEU A 121 -34.19 -35.22 -3.37
N GLY A 122 -34.46 -35.08 -2.08
CA GLY A 122 -33.48 -35.34 -1.01
C GLY A 122 -32.41 -34.26 -0.81
N GLN A 123 -32.40 -33.18 -1.60
CA GLN A 123 -31.39 -32.12 -1.50
C GLN A 123 -31.77 -30.98 -0.53
N GLY A 124 -33.03 -30.94 -0.06
CA GLY A 124 -33.44 -30.03 1.02
C GLY A 124 -33.73 -28.59 0.61
N TYR A 125 -33.85 -28.28 -0.69
CA TYR A 125 -34.15 -26.94 -1.20
C TYR A 125 -35.04 -26.96 -2.45
N THR A 126 -35.61 -25.80 -2.75
CA THR A 126 -36.23 -25.47 -4.04
C THR A 126 -35.48 -24.29 -4.68
N HIS A 127 -35.11 -24.44 -5.94
CA HIS A 127 -34.50 -23.43 -6.78
C HIS A 127 -35.55 -22.82 -7.71
N TYR A 128 -35.68 -21.49 -7.67
CA TYR A 128 -36.50 -20.70 -8.57
C TYR A 128 -35.58 -19.92 -9.50
N ASP A 129 -35.78 -20.12 -10.78
CA ASP A 129 -35.06 -19.40 -11.81
C ASP A 129 -35.96 -18.32 -12.38
N VAL A 130 -35.62 -17.05 -12.15
CA VAL A 130 -36.50 -15.90 -12.39
C VAL A 130 -35.88 -14.99 -13.44
N ARG A 131 -36.70 -14.56 -14.41
CA ARG A 131 -36.39 -13.44 -15.28
C ARG A 131 -36.99 -12.18 -14.68
N MET A 132 -36.15 -11.19 -14.38
CA MET A 132 -36.57 -9.93 -13.78
C MET A 132 -36.22 -8.76 -14.71
N THR A 133 -37.20 -7.94 -15.08
CA THR A 133 -36.94 -6.61 -15.63
C THR A 133 -36.91 -5.63 -14.47
N SER A 134 -35.81 -4.90 -14.31
CA SER A 134 -35.59 -3.99 -13.17
C SER A 134 -36.06 -2.57 -13.48
N GLN A 135 -35.67 -2.05 -14.64
CA GLN A 135 -35.98 -0.71 -15.12
C GLN A 135 -35.78 -0.56 -16.63
N THR A 136 -36.15 0.60 -17.16
CA THR A 136 -35.63 1.15 -18.42
C THR A 136 -34.67 2.29 -18.10
N TRP A 137 -33.45 2.24 -18.61
CA TRP A 137 -32.41 3.23 -18.34
C TRP A 137 -31.98 3.95 -19.61
N ARG A 138 -32.15 5.28 -19.62
CA ARG A 138 -32.02 6.17 -20.80
C ARG A 138 -33.06 5.88 -21.88
N SER A 139 -33.19 6.81 -22.83
CA SER A 139 -34.03 6.60 -24.00
C SER A 139 -33.36 5.64 -24.98
N ALA A 140 -34.16 4.96 -25.82
CA ALA A 140 -33.63 4.09 -26.87
C ALA A 140 -32.83 4.85 -27.96
N ALA A 141 -32.96 6.18 -28.00
CA ALA A 141 -32.17 7.04 -28.89
C ALA A 141 -30.77 7.31 -28.33
N GLU A 142 -30.58 7.24 -27.01
CA GLU A 142 -29.29 7.45 -26.34
C GLU A 142 -28.54 6.14 -26.14
N VAL A 143 -29.25 5.09 -25.71
CA VAL A 143 -28.69 3.77 -25.39
C VAL A 143 -29.57 2.67 -25.99
N VAL A 144 -28.99 1.84 -26.86
CA VAL A 144 -29.67 0.66 -27.38
C VAL A 144 -29.68 -0.43 -26.31
N TRP A 145 -30.74 -1.25 -26.29
CA TRP A 145 -30.99 -2.24 -25.24
C TRP A 145 -31.13 -1.60 -23.86
N ASN A 146 -31.81 -0.47 -23.79
CA ASN A 146 -32.09 0.30 -22.59
C ASN A 146 -33.03 -0.38 -21.57
N ARG A 147 -33.67 -1.50 -21.92
CA ARG A 147 -34.52 -2.25 -20.99
C ARG A 147 -33.71 -3.30 -20.25
N TRP A 148 -33.47 -3.07 -18.96
CA TRP A 148 -32.55 -3.88 -18.16
C TRP A 148 -33.23 -5.15 -17.66
N GLN A 149 -32.77 -6.30 -18.18
CA GLN A 149 -33.30 -7.62 -17.87
C GLN A 149 -32.23 -8.50 -17.22
N HIS A 150 -32.62 -9.22 -16.19
CA HIS A 150 -31.73 -9.98 -15.34
C HIS A 150 -32.23 -11.40 -15.19
N ARG A 151 -31.29 -12.31 -14.90
CA ARG A 151 -31.61 -13.57 -14.26
C ARG A 151 -31.38 -13.45 -12.77
N LEU A 152 -32.33 -13.97 -12.01
CA LEU A 152 -32.28 -14.01 -10.57
C LEU A 152 -32.60 -15.44 -10.16
N SER A 153 -31.60 -16.16 -9.67
CA SER A 153 -31.87 -17.46 -9.05
C SER A 153 -32.08 -17.29 -7.56
N ILE A 154 -33.11 -17.94 -7.05
CA ILE A 154 -33.54 -17.86 -5.66
C ILE A 154 -33.59 -19.28 -5.12
N ILE A 155 -32.75 -19.59 -4.15
CA ILE A 155 -32.69 -20.89 -3.50
C ILE A 155 -33.34 -20.78 -2.13
N ILE A 156 -34.44 -21.50 -1.95
CA ILE A 156 -35.20 -21.51 -0.71
C ILE A 156 -35.02 -22.89 -0.06
N PRO A 157 -34.41 -22.98 1.12
CA PRO A 157 -34.31 -24.25 1.83
C PRO A 157 -35.68 -24.68 2.34
N ASN A 158 -35.91 -25.99 2.44
CA ASN A 158 -37.17 -26.56 2.94
C ASN A 158 -37.48 -26.12 4.38
N VAL A 159 -36.44 -25.83 5.15
CA VAL A 159 -36.52 -25.28 6.51
C VAL A 159 -35.83 -23.92 6.51
N VAL A 160 -36.61 -22.85 6.67
CA VAL A 160 -36.11 -21.48 6.85
C VAL A 160 -36.11 -21.17 8.35
N SER A 161 -34.95 -20.85 8.91
CA SER A 161 -34.71 -20.57 10.33
C SER A 161 -34.40 -19.09 10.63
N SER A 162 -34.11 -18.28 9.60
CA SER A 162 -33.87 -16.84 9.73
C SER A 162 -34.52 -16.05 8.60
N SER A 163 -34.90 -14.80 8.87
CA SER A 163 -35.42 -13.85 7.89
C SER A 163 -34.32 -13.08 7.15
N THR A 164 -33.04 -13.36 7.47
CA THR A 164 -31.89 -12.83 6.74
C THR A 164 -31.63 -13.66 5.48
N SER A 165 -31.38 -13.00 4.35
CA SER A 165 -31.05 -13.62 3.07
C SER A 165 -29.68 -13.14 2.56
N LEU A 166 -29.00 -13.97 1.76
CA LEU A 166 -27.82 -13.55 1.00
C LEU A 166 -28.23 -13.15 -0.42
N LEU A 167 -27.82 -11.96 -0.87
CA LEU A 167 -27.89 -11.53 -2.26
C LEU A 167 -26.47 -11.35 -2.81
N ILE A 168 -26.12 -12.18 -3.81
CA ILE A 168 -24.87 -12.08 -4.56
C ILE A 168 -25.16 -11.33 -5.87
N VAL A 169 -24.62 -10.12 -6.01
CA VAL A 169 -24.71 -9.34 -7.25
C VAL A 169 -23.58 -9.76 -8.18
N ASP A 170 -23.89 -10.08 -9.43
CA ASP A 170 -22.96 -10.75 -10.32
C ASP A 170 -22.97 -10.28 -11.80
N GLY A 171 -21.93 -10.78 -12.48
CA GLY A 171 -21.65 -10.88 -13.90
C GLY A 171 -22.78 -11.25 -14.83
N GLY A 172 -22.51 -11.04 -16.11
CA GLY A 172 -23.27 -11.64 -17.20
C GLY A 172 -23.27 -10.79 -18.46
N ASP A 173 -23.62 -11.44 -19.57
CA ASP A 173 -23.99 -10.83 -20.85
C ASP A 173 -25.46 -11.19 -21.10
N HIS A 174 -26.24 -10.29 -21.71
CA HIS A 174 -27.64 -10.57 -22.09
C HIS A 174 -27.79 -11.44 -23.35
N GLY A 175 -26.69 -11.99 -23.86
CA GLY A 175 -26.64 -13.08 -24.82
C GLY A 175 -26.60 -12.68 -26.30
N LEU A 176 -26.49 -11.38 -26.62
CA LEU A 176 -26.46 -10.91 -28.01
C LEU A 176 -25.13 -11.17 -28.74
N THR A 177 -24.10 -11.62 -28.03
CA THR A 177 -22.74 -11.90 -28.56
C THR A 177 -22.38 -13.39 -28.61
N GLY A 178 -23.29 -14.29 -28.22
CA GLY A 178 -23.04 -15.75 -28.21
C GLY A 178 -22.21 -16.25 -27.02
N GLY A 179 -22.06 -15.47 -25.95
CA GLY A 179 -21.40 -15.88 -24.70
C GLY A 179 -22.25 -16.81 -23.80
N ALA A 180 -21.56 -17.54 -22.91
CA ALA A 180 -22.15 -18.55 -22.01
C ALA A 180 -23.30 -17.98 -21.16
N GLY A 181 -24.34 -18.81 -20.99
CA GLY A 181 -25.65 -18.42 -20.49
C GLY A 181 -25.66 -17.73 -19.13
N ASP A 182 -26.72 -16.96 -18.94
CA ASP A 182 -27.11 -16.15 -17.80
C ASP A 182 -27.49 -16.94 -16.51
N GLY A 183 -27.25 -18.24 -16.49
CA GLY A 183 -27.58 -19.17 -15.40
C GLY A 183 -26.38 -19.54 -14.52
N PHE A 184 -26.66 -20.12 -13.36
CA PHE A 184 -25.61 -20.68 -12.51
C PHE A 184 -24.81 -21.76 -13.24
N LEU A 185 -23.48 -21.75 -13.08
CA LEU A 185 -22.74 -22.99 -13.26
C LEU A 185 -23.23 -24.00 -12.21
N GLN A 186 -23.39 -25.27 -12.59
CA GLN A 186 -23.93 -26.30 -11.69
C GLN A 186 -23.15 -26.40 -10.36
N SER A 187 -21.83 -26.15 -10.40
CA SER A 187 -20.97 -26.10 -9.21
C SER A 187 -21.31 -24.95 -8.27
N GLU A 188 -21.57 -23.76 -8.81
CA GLU A 188 -21.94 -22.57 -8.04
C GLU A 188 -23.34 -22.73 -7.44
N LEU A 189 -24.26 -23.37 -8.18
CA LEU A 189 -25.62 -23.64 -7.68
C LEU A 189 -25.55 -24.58 -6.49
N SER A 190 -24.70 -25.61 -6.59
CA SER A 190 -24.48 -26.59 -5.53
C SER A 190 -23.89 -25.95 -4.27
N GLN A 191 -22.94 -25.00 -4.41
CA GLN A 191 -22.38 -24.25 -3.29
C GLN A 191 -23.42 -23.34 -2.63
N ALA A 192 -24.13 -22.54 -3.42
CA ALA A 192 -25.19 -21.66 -2.91
C ALA A 192 -26.32 -22.44 -2.23
N ALA A 193 -26.69 -23.60 -2.78
CA ALA A 193 -27.68 -24.49 -2.18
C ALA A 193 -27.20 -25.10 -0.86
N SER A 194 -25.94 -25.55 -0.80
CA SER A 194 -25.33 -26.04 0.44
C SER A 194 -25.34 -24.96 1.54
N LEU A 195 -25.00 -23.72 1.18
CA LEU A 195 -25.06 -22.58 2.09
C LEU A 195 -26.50 -22.31 2.55
N ALA A 196 -27.46 -22.27 1.63
CA ALA A 196 -28.88 -22.05 1.95
C ALA A 196 -29.42 -23.10 2.93
N VAL A 197 -29.18 -24.38 2.66
CA VAL A 197 -29.62 -25.50 3.50
C VAL A 197 -28.94 -25.48 4.87
N SER A 198 -27.62 -25.30 4.90
CA SER A 198 -26.86 -25.34 6.16
C SER A 198 -27.09 -24.13 7.07
N THR A 199 -27.49 -22.99 6.52
CA THR A 199 -27.85 -21.79 7.30
C THR A 199 -29.34 -21.70 7.58
N GLY A 200 -30.18 -22.45 6.85
CA GLY A 200 -31.64 -22.30 6.87
C GLY A 200 -32.08 -20.93 6.37
N THR A 201 -31.39 -20.37 5.37
CA THR A 201 -31.68 -19.04 4.82
C THR A 201 -31.87 -19.06 3.31
N VAL A 202 -32.56 -18.04 2.78
CA VAL A 202 -32.68 -17.85 1.33
C VAL A 202 -31.35 -17.31 0.78
N VAL A 203 -30.82 -17.95 -0.25
CA VAL A 203 -29.64 -17.48 -0.99
C VAL A 203 -30.04 -17.15 -2.41
N SER A 204 -29.64 -15.99 -2.90
CA SER A 204 -29.99 -15.51 -4.22
C SER A 204 -28.77 -14.93 -4.94
N ARG A 205 -28.77 -15.03 -6.27
CA ARG A 205 -27.75 -14.41 -7.13
C ARG A 205 -28.43 -13.68 -8.27
N LEU A 206 -28.05 -12.42 -8.44
CA LEU A 206 -28.54 -11.52 -9.47
C LEU A 206 -27.46 -11.38 -10.55
N SER A 207 -27.72 -11.94 -11.73
CA SER A 207 -26.83 -11.85 -12.90
C SER A 207 -27.15 -10.61 -13.76
N ASN A 208 -26.26 -10.31 -14.69
CA ASN A 208 -26.37 -9.23 -15.68
C ASN A 208 -26.42 -7.84 -15.01
N VAL A 209 -25.54 -7.57 -14.05
CA VAL A 209 -25.39 -6.24 -13.42
C VAL A 209 -23.96 -5.73 -13.62
N PRO A 210 -23.67 -4.79 -14.54
CA PRO A 210 -24.61 -4.08 -15.39
C PRO A 210 -25.26 -4.98 -16.44
N TYR A 211 -26.41 -4.52 -16.96
CA TYR A 211 -27.03 -5.13 -18.12
C TYR A 211 -26.22 -4.75 -19.35
N GLN A 212 -25.59 -5.73 -20.01
CA GLN A 212 -24.52 -5.49 -20.97
C GLN A 212 -24.42 -6.62 -22.02
N PRO A 213 -23.77 -6.39 -23.17
CA PRO A 213 -23.18 -5.12 -23.65
C PRO A 213 -24.22 -4.05 -24.04
N LEU A 214 -23.89 -2.77 -23.94
CA LEU A 214 -24.74 -1.66 -24.37
C LEU A 214 -24.11 -0.87 -25.52
N GLN A 215 -24.93 -0.37 -26.43
CA GLN A 215 -24.50 0.54 -27.48
C GLN A 215 -24.95 1.96 -27.17
N PHE A 216 -23.99 2.88 -27.05
CA PHE A 216 -24.25 4.31 -26.88
C PHE A 216 -24.35 5.00 -28.25
N ALA A 217 -25.26 5.96 -28.36
CA ALA A 217 -25.44 6.73 -29.59
C ALA A 217 -24.17 7.51 -29.96
N GLY A 218 -23.77 7.43 -31.23
CA GLY A 218 -22.57 8.10 -31.73
C GLY A 218 -21.24 7.52 -31.25
N ASP A 219 -21.26 6.43 -30.47
CA ASP A 219 -20.04 5.78 -29.97
C ASP A 219 -19.47 4.82 -31.02
N SER A 220 -18.18 4.97 -31.31
CA SER A 220 -17.47 4.12 -32.27
C SER A 220 -17.18 2.72 -31.72
N VAL A 221 -17.20 2.54 -30.39
CA VAL A 221 -17.01 1.22 -29.77
C VAL A 221 -18.35 0.49 -29.73
N VAL A 222 -18.39 -0.64 -30.44
CA VAL A 222 -19.61 -1.46 -30.51
C VAL A 222 -19.75 -2.32 -29.26
N GLY A 223 -20.91 -2.23 -28.60
CA GLY A 223 -21.27 -3.10 -27.48
C GLY A 223 -20.32 -3.00 -26.29
N ARG A 224 -20.29 -1.83 -25.63
CA ARG A 224 -19.51 -1.63 -24.41
C ARG A 224 -20.00 -2.52 -23.27
N ALA A 225 -19.06 -3.09 -22.53
CA ALA A 225 -19.31 -3.92 -21.36
C ALA A 225 -18.36 -3.54 -20.22
N GLU A 226 -18.65 -4.05 -19.03
CA GLU A 226 -17.84 -3.93 -17.82
C GLU A 226 -17.39 -2.48 -17.56
N ASP A 227 -16.09 -2.23 -17.33
CA ASP A 227 -15.57 -0.89 -17.03
C ASP A 227 -15.73 0.07 -18.22
N GLY A 228 -15.63 -0.41 -19.46
CA GLY A 228 -15.87 0.38 -20.66
C GLY A 228 -17.26 1.00 -20.70
N LEU A 229 -18.30 0.25 -20.26
CA LEU A 229 -19.67 0.76 -20.16
C LEU A 229 -19.78 1.83 -19.07
N ILE A 230 -19.24 1.56 -17.88
CA ILE A 230 -19.30 2.51 -16.75
C ILE A 230 -18.55 3.80 -17.09
N ALA A 231 -17.32 3.70 -17.57
CA ALA A 231 -16.49 4.84 -17.94
C ALA A 231 -17.17 5.68 -19.04
N LYS A 232 -17.79 5.06 -20.04
CA LYS A 232 -18.56 5.80 -21.06
C LYS A 232 -19.77 6.52 -20.46
N SER A 233 -20.50 5.88 -19.54
CA SER A 233 -21.63 6.52 -18.87
C SER A 233 -21.22 7.74 -18.04
N TYR A 234 -20.03 7.70 -17.43
CA TYR A 234 -19.46 8.83 -16.71
C TYR A 234 -19.03 9.92 -17.67
N ARG A 235 -18.49 9.56 -18.82
CA ARG A 235 -18.12 10.52 -19.85
C ARG A 235 -19.34 11.32 -20.33
N GLU A 236 -20.47 10.66 -20.59
CA GLU A 236 -21.71 11.34 -20.98
C GLU A 236 -22.19 12.34 -19.91
N PHE A 237 -22.11 11.97 -18.62
CA PHE A 237 -22.39 12.89 -17.52
C PHE A 237 -21.44 14.11 -17.51
N LEU A 238 -20.13 13.87 -17.69
CA LEU A 238 -19.10 14.91 -17.67
C LEU A 238 -19.19 15.85 -18.87
N ASP A 239 -19.76 15.38 -19.99
CA ASP A 239 -19.98 16.15 -21.22
C ASP A 239 -21.34 16.88 -21.24
N GLY A 240 -22.01 16.98 -20.08
CA GLY A 240 -23.22 17.80 -19.89
C GLY A 240 -24.51 17.01 -19.75
N GLY A 241 -24.45 15.68 -19.71
CA GLY A 241 -25.61 14.84 -19.41
C GLY A 241 -26.13 15.03 -17.99
N ASP A 242 -27.41 14.74 -17.76
CA ASP A 242 -28.08 14.77 -16.45
C ASP A 242 -27.53 13.77 -15.40
N ASP A 243 -28.00 13.91 -14.16
CA ASP A 243 -27.51 13.15 -13.01
C ASP A 243 -27.84 11.65 -13.02
N PHE A 244 -28.67 11.17 -13.97
CA PHE A 244 -29.04 9.77 -14.12
C PHE A 244 -28.24 9.04 -15.22
N TRP A 245 -27.22 9.70 -15.77
CA TRP A 245 -26.23 9.09 -16.67
C TRP A 245 -25.27 8.08 -16.03
N PRO A 246 -24.85 8.18 -14.76
CA PRO A 246 -23.94 7.19 -14.21
C PRO A 246 -24.57 5.80 -14.13
N ALA A 247 -23.99 4.81 -14.82
CA ALA A 247 -24.54 3.45 -14.94
C ALA A 247 -24.60 2.68 -13.61
N LEU A 248 -23.93 3.14 -12.55
CA LEU A 248 -24.08 2.57 -11.21
C LEU A 248 -25.51 2.75 -10.65
N LEU A 249 -26.23 3.81 -11.04
CA LEU A 249 -27.59 4.06 -10.60
C LEU A 249 -28.56 2.93 -11.01
N PRO A 250 -28.67 2.54 -12.30
CA PRO A 250 -29.44 1.37 -12.70
C PRO A 250 -28.88 0.06 -12.13
N MET A 251 -27.56 -0.08 -11.92
CA MET A 251 -27.00 -1.27 -11.26
C MET A 251 -27.52 -1.44 -9.83
N VAL A 252 -27.55 -0.36 -9.03
CA VAL A 252 -28.08 -0.36 -7.66
C VAL A 252 -29.58 -0.61 -7.66
N LYS A 253 -30.32 0.02 -8.57
CA LYS A 253 -31.77 -0.22 -8.71
C LYS A 253 -32.07 -1.68 -9.03
N SER A 254 -31.27 -2.33 -9.87
CA SER A 254 -31.38 -3.77 -10.13
C SER A 254 -31.23 -4.61 -8.87
N ALA A 255 -30.26 -4.30 -7.99
CA ALA A 255 -30.09 -5.00 -6.71
C ALA A 255 -31.30 -4.80 -5.77
N VAL A 256 -31.81 -3.57 -5.68
CA VAL A 256 -33.01 -3.24 -4.89
C VAL A 256 -34.25 -3.98 -5.41
N LYS A 257 -34.42 -4.05 -6.73
CA LYS A 257 -35.50 -4.81 -7.38
C LYS A 257 -35.36 -6.32 -7.27
N ALA A 258 -34.14 -6.84 -7.20
CA ALA A 258 -33.89 -8.23 -6.86
C ALA A 258 -34.34 -8.54 -5.43
N MET A 259 -34.05 -7.68 -4.45
CA MET A 259 -34.55 -7.85 -3.08
C MET A 259 -36.09 -7.83 -3.02
N ASP A 260 -36.75 -6.94 -3.77
CA ASP A 260 -38.22 -6.92 -3.92
C ASP A 260 -38.73 -8.25 -4.47
N THR A 261 -38.08 -8.77 -5.52
CA THR A 261 -38.46 -10.03 -6.17
C THR A 261 -38.24 -11.23 -5.24
N VAL A 262 -37.11 -11.29 -4.52
CA VAL A 262 -36.82 -12.35 -3.54
C VAL A 262 -37.89 -12.38 -2.46
N GLN A 263 -38.27 -11.22 -1.91
CA GLN A 263 -39.34 -11.13 -0.92
C GLN A 263 -40.66 -11.63 -1.48
N ALA A 264 -41.03 -11.23 -2.70
CA ALA A 264 -42.27 -11.65 -3.34
C ALA A 264 -42.32 -13.17 -3.59
N VAL A 265 -41.24 -13.75 -4.15
CA VAL A 265 -41.16 -15.20 -4.39
C VAL A 265 -41.17 -15.96 -3.06
N ALA A 266 -40.36 -15.57 -2.08
CA ALA A 266 -40.32 -16.22 -0.77
C ALA A 266 -41.67 -16.14 -0.03
N MET A 267 -42.37 -15.00 -0.08
CA MET A 267 -43.70 -14.87 0.54
C MET A 267 -44.75 -15.74 -0.15
N SER A 268 -44.68 -15.88 -1.48
CA SER A 268 -45.60 -16.75 -2.24
C SER A 268 -45.47 -18.24 -1.86
N GLN A 269 -44.33 -18.62 -1.27
CA GLN A 269 -44.00 -19.98 -0.88
C GLN A 269 -44.01 -20.09 0.64
N GLN A 270 -45.02 -20.75 1.18
CA GLN A 270 -45.08 -21.11 2.61
C GLN A 270 -45.12 -19.91 3.59
N SER A 271 -45.49 -18.70 3.15
CA SER A 271 -45.54 -17.49 4.00
C SER A 271 -44.21 -17.18 4.70
N ARG A 272 -43.07 -17.47 4.05
CA ARG A 272 -41.73 -17.19 4.61
C ARG A 272 -41.44 -15.69 4.54
N ILE A 273 -40.91 -15.14 5.62
CA ILE A 273 -40.58 -13.71 5.73
C ILE A 273 -39.07 -13.55 5.50
N VAL A 274 -38.69 -12.88 4.42
CA VAL A 274 -37.35 -12.32 4.23
C VAL A 274 -37.43 -10.83 4.53
N SER A 275 -36.72 -10.36 5.55
CA SER A 275 -36.76 -8.95 6.00
C SER A 275 -35.43 -8.23 5.82
N ASP A 276 -34.33 -8.97 5.86
CA ASP A 276 -32.98 -8.45 5.95
C ASP A 276 -32.09 -9.13 4.90
N PHE A 277 -31.12 -8.39 4.35
CA PHE A 277 -30.19 -8.90 3.34
C PHE A 277 -28.74 -8.66 3.74
N VAL A 278 -27.90 -9.68 3.57
CA VAL A 278 -26.47 -9.50 3.38
C VAL A 278 -26.23 -9.37 1.89
N VAL A 279 -25.58 -8.29 1.45
CA VAL A 279 -25.32 -8.02 0.03
C VAL A 279 -23.83 -8.13 -0.25
N THR A 280 -23.46 -8.79 -1.34
CA THR A 280 -22.07 -8.98 -1.76
C THR A 280 -21.96 -8.94 -3.28
N GLY A 281 -20.75 -8.68 -3.76
CA GLY A 281 -20.39 -8.69 -5.17
C GLY A 281 -18.90 -8.37 -5.32
N ALA A 282 -18.30 -8.84 -6.42
CA ALA A 282 -16.90 -8.55 -6.74
C ALA A 282 -16.77 -7.39 -7.73
N SER A 283 -15.70 -6.62 -7.61
CA SER A 283 -15.34 -5.54 -8.54
C SER A 283 -16.48 -4.53 -8.64
N LYS A 284 -16.93 -4.19 -9.85
CA LYS A 284 -18.09 -3.31 -10.11
C LYS A 284 -19.37 -3.74 -9.37
N ARG A 285 -19.59 -5.03 -9.13
CA ARG A 285 -20.74 -5.50 -8.34
C ARG A 285 -20.55 -5.28 -6.85
N GLY A 286 -19.31 -5.27 -6.38
CA GLY A 286 -18.98 -4.82 -5.04
C GLY A 286 -19.14 -3.30 -4.90
N TRP A 287 -18.94 -2.53 -5.98
CA TRP A 287 -19.32 -1.11 -6.03
C TRP A 287 -20.84 -0.94 -5.89
N THR A 288 -21.61 -1.72 -6.63
CA THR A 288 -23.08 -1.80 -6.46
C THR A 288 -23.46 -2.17 -5.03
N THR A 289 -22.74 -3.11 -4.40
CA THR A 289 -22.97 -3.53 -3.01
C THR A 289 -22.88 -2.36 -2.04
N TRP A 290 -21.82 -1.55 -2.16
CA TRP A 290 -21.62 -0.36 -1.35
C TRP A 290 -22.77 0.64 -1.49
N LEU A 291 -23.14 0.99 -2.73
CA LEU A 291 -24.19 1.97 -2.98
C LEU A 291 -25.59 1.44 -2.65
N THR A 292 -25.83 0.13 -2.79
CA THR A 292 -27.08 -0.51 -2.34
C THR A 292 -27.24 -0.36 -0.83
N ALA A 293 -26.18 -0.58 -0.06
CA ALA A 293 -26.18 -0.40 1.40
C ALA A 293 -26.38 1.06 1.84
N ALA A 294 -26.04 2.03 0.99
CA ALA A 294 -26.22 3.45 1.26
C ALA A 294 -27.69 3.92 1.09
N VAL A 295 -28.51 3.18 0.35
CA VAL A 295 -29.87 3.61 -0.06
C VAL A 295 -30.99 2.68 0.41
N ASP A 296 -30.71 1.42 0.76
CA ASP A 296 -31.74 0.45 1.17
C ASP A 296 -31.55 -0.05 2.62
N ASP A 297 -32.52 0.27 3.47
CA ASP A 297 -32.52 -0.07 4.91
C ASP A 297 -32.63 -1.58 5.19
N ARG A 298 -32.99 -2.40 4.20
CA ARG A 298 -33.02 -3.87 4.35
C ARG A 298 -31.62 -4.49 4.41
N VAL A 299 -30.57 -3.75 4.04
CA VAL A 299 -29.20 -4.25 4.06
C VAL A 299 -28.68 -4.32 5.50
N LYS A 300 -28.59 -5.54 6.04
CA LYS A 300 -28.12 -5.86 7.40
C LYS A 300 -26.61 -5.91 7.51
N ALA A 301 -25.90 -6.32 6.45
CA ALA A 301 -24.45 -6.32 6.36
C ALA A 301 -24.00 -6.35 4.88
N ILE A 302 -22.73 -6.01 4.63
CA ILE A 302 -22.14 -6.12 3.28
C ILE A 302 -20.78 -6.81 3.27
N ALA A 303 -20.47 -7.47 2.16
CA ALA A 303 -19.15 -8.03 1.89
C ALA A 303 -18.67 -7.66 0.48
N PRO A 304 -18.26 -6.41 0.24
CA PRO A 304 -17.71 -5.98 -1.05
C PRO A 304 -16.34 -6.62 -1.29
N MET A 305 -16.07 -7.07 -2.52
CA MET A 305 -14.82 -7.76 -2.86
C MET A 305 -14.06 -7.06 -4.00
N VAL A 306 -12.74 -7.00 -3.90
CA VAL A 306 -11.80 -6.40 -4.89
C VAL A 306 -12.25 -5.03 -5.40
N ILE A 307 -12.64 -4.17 -4.47
CA ILE A 307 -13.26 -2.88 -4.80
C ILE A 307 -13.03 -1.85 -3.69
N ASN A 308 -11.76 -1.53 -3.44
CA ASN A 308 -11.38 -0.41 -2.59
C ASN A 308 -11.63 0.89 -3.34
N VAL A 309 -12.89 1.23 -3.60
CA VAL A 309 -13.28 2.37 -4.46
C VAL A 309 -13.66 3.63 -3.67
N LEU A 310 -13.60 3.61 -2.33
CA LEU A 310 -14.02 4.74 -1.52
C LEU A 310 -12.98 5.86 -1.54
N ASN A 311 -13.43 7.12 -1.54
CA ASN A 311 -12.53 8.28 -1.58
C ASN A 311 -11.72 8.28 -2.88
N MET A 312 -12.45 8.13 -3.98
CA MET A 312 -11.92 7.78 -5.31
C MET A 312 -10.82 8.74 -5.74
N GLN A 313 -11.03 10.05 -5.57
CA GLN A 313 -10.09 11.07 -6.02
C GLN A 313 -8.69 10.84 -5.45
N VAL A 314 -8.60 10.79 -4.12
CA VAL A 314 -7.35 10.55 -3.40
C VAL A 314 -6.76 9.21 -3.80
N GLN A 315 -7.60 8.19 -3.96
CA GLN A 315 -7.15 6.86 -4.33
C GLN A 315 -6.55 6.76 -5.71
N MET A 316 -7.10 7.39 -6.75
CA MET A 316 -6.44 7.32 -8.07
C MET A 316 -5.27 8.29 -8.17
N ASP A 317 -5.27 9.40 -7.43
CA ASP A 317 -4.04 10.21 -7.30
C ASP A 317 -2.91 9.36 -6.70
N HIS A 318 -3.20 8.59 -5.64
CA HIS A 318 -2.28 7.62 -5.05
C HIS A 318 -1.93 6.49 -6.03
N HIS A 319 -2.89 5.94 -6.76
CA HIS A 319 -2.65 4.89 -7.76
C HIS A 319 -1.63 5.36 -8.82
N ARG A 320 -1.78 6.59 -9.31
CA ARG A 320 -0.84 7.17 -10.28
C ARG A 320 0.57 7.34 -9.69
N GLN A 321 0.66 7.80 -8.44
CA GLN A 321 1.93 7.98 -7.73
C GLN A 321 2.62 6.64 -7.43
N ALA A 322 1.86 5.64 -6.98
CA ALA A 322 2.37 4.30 -6.66
C ALA A 322 3.02 3.59 -7.86
N TYR A 323 2.63 3.94 -9.09
CA TYR A 323 3.20 3.39 -10.32
C TYR A 323 4.12 4.36 -11.07
N GLU A 324 4.57 5.45 -10.43
CA GLU A 324 5.60 6.31 -11.01
C GLU A 324 6.88 5.51 -11.30
N GLY A 325 7.42 5.66 -12.52
CA GLY A 325 8.59 4.91 -12.98
C GLY A 325 8.32 3.45 -13.37
N VAL A 326 7.10 2.93 -13.20
CA VAL A 326 6.70 1.61 -13.70
C VAL A 326 6.29 1.71 -15.17
N THR A 327 6.82 0.85 -16.03
CA THR A 327 6.52 0.88 -17.48
C THR A 327 5.66 -0.30 -17.94
N GLN A 328 5.69 -1.42 -17.23
CA GLN A 328 4.96 -2.61 -17.61
C GLN A 328 3.48 -2.50 -17.23
N SER A 329 2.60 -2.73 -18.21
CA SER A 329 1.14 -2.73 -18.00
C SER A 329 0.62 -1.43 -17.38
N ILE A 330 1.12 -0.29 -17.88
CA ILE A 330 0.72 1.07 -17.48
C ILE A 330 0.10 1.82 -18.66
N VAL A 331 -0.94 2.63 -18.41
CA VAL A 331 -1.58 3.55 -19.37
C VAL A 331 -1.90 4.87 -18.67
N GLY A 332 -1.42 6.00 -19.20
CA GLY A 332 -1.65 7.34 -18.61
C GLY A 332 -1.15 7.50 -17.16
N GLY A 333 -0.13 6.72 -16.76
CA GLY A 333 0.39 6.69 -15.39
C GLY A 333 -0.35 5.76 -14.43
N TYR A 334 -1.36 5.02 -14.89
CA TYR A 334 -2.14 4.07 -14.10
C TYR A 334 -1.91 2.63 -14.54
N SER A 335 -2.27 1.65 -13.72
CA SER A 335 -2.35 0.27 -14.21
C SER A 335 -3.27 0.16 -15.43
N SER A 336 -2.87 -0.64 -16.41
CA SER A 336 -3.70 -0.92 -17.59
C SER A 336 -5.05 -1.58 -17.27
N ALA A 337 -5.27 -2.03 -16.03
CA ALA A 337 -6.56 -2.53 -15.57
C ALA A 337 -7.65 -1.45 -15.57
N VAL A 338 -7.31 -0.19 -15.28
CA VAL A 338 -8.25 0.95 -15.27
C VAL A 338 -8.27 1.73 -16.59
N ARG A 339 -7.81 1.11 -17.69
CA ARG A 339 -7.64 1.75 -19.00
C ARG A 339 -8.89 2.47 -19.50
N ASP A 340 -10.07 1.84 -19.36
CA ASP A 340 -11.32 2.42 -19.86
C ASP A 340 -11.59 3.81 -19.27
N TYR A 341 -11.31 4.00 -17.97
CA TYR A 341 -11.46 5.30 -17.31
C TYR A 341 -10.41 6.32 -17.76
N VAL A 342 -9.18 5.87 -18.00
CA VAL A 342 -8.09 6.73 -18.51
C VAL A 342 -8.41 7.20 -19.93
N GLU A 343 -8.83 6.28 -20.82
CA GLU A 343 -9.15 6.60 -22.22
C GLU A 343 -10.40 7.47 -22.36
N GLN A 344 -11.37 7.33 -21.45
CA GLN A 344 -12.51 8.25 -21.37
C GLN A 344 -12.17 9.60 -20.70
N GLY A 345 -10.95 9.74 -20.14
CA GLY A 345 -10.48 10.96 -19.49
C GLY A 345 -11.19 11.25 -18.16
N ILE A 346 -11.61 10.21 -17.43
CA ILE A 346 -12.41 10.36 -16.21
C ILE A 346 -11.57 10.91 -15.06
N PHE A 347 -10.41 10.32 -14.79
CA PHE A 347 -9.59 10.65 -13.62
C PHE A 347 -9.06 12.09 -13.66
N ASP A 348 -8.70 12.59 -14.84
CA ASP A 348 -8.19 13.96 -15.01
C ASP A 348 -9.24 15.05 -14.75
N ARG A 349 -10.53 14.67 -14.72
CA ARG A 349 -11.66 15.60 -14.55
C ARG A 349 -12.17 15.64 -13.12
N TRP A 350 -11.61 14.85 -12.20
CA TRP A 350 -12.10 14.80 -10.82
C TRP A 350 -11.92 16.11 -10.05
N ALA A 351 -10.89 16.88 -10.34
CA ALA A 351 -10.70 18.20 -9.74
C ALA A 351 -11.71 19.25 -10.25
N ASP A 352 -12.39 18.99 -11.38
CA ASP A 352 -13.36 19.93 -11.95
C ASP A 352 -14.67 19.93 -11.15
N PRO A 353 -15.44 21.04 -11.15
CA PRO A 353 -16.75 21.10 -10.51
C PRO A 353 -17.69 19.97 -10.94
N ARG A 354 -17.75 19.65 -12.25
CA ARG A 354 -18.59 18.54 -12.75
C ARG A 354 -18.05 17.17 -12.32
N GLY A 355 -16.74 17.01 -12.20
CA GLY A 355 -16.15 15.78 -11.65
C GLY A 355 -16.51 15.57 -10.18
N GLN A 356 -16.50 16.63 -9.38
CA GLN A 356 -16.95 16.59 -7.99
C GLN A 356 -18.43 16.23 -7.88
N GLU A 357 -19.27 16.73 -8.78
CA GLU A 357 -20.69 16.33 -8.86
C GLU A 357 -20.85 14.85 -9.20
N LEU A 358 -20.07 14.31 -10.15
CA LEU A 358 -20.07 12.89 -10.44
C LEU A 358 -19.70 12.06 -9.20
N LEU A 359 -18.62 12.45 -8.50
CA LEU A 359 -18.17 11.77 -7.29
C LEU A 359 -19.24 11.76 -6.18
N ARG A 360 -20.02 12.84 -6.03
CA ARG A 360 -21.17 12.88 -5.11
C ARG A 360 -22.22 11.81 -5.41
N ILE A 361 -22.33 11.37 -6.66
CA ILE A 361 -23.27 10.33 -7.09
C ILE A 361 -22.66 8.95 -6.90
N VAL A 362 -21.41 8.76 -7.37
CA VAL A 362 -20.84 7.41 -7.59
C VAL A 362 -19.89 6.93 -6.50
N ASP A 363 -19.25 7.81 -5.74
CA ASP A 363 -18.28 7.41 -4.72
C ASP A 363 -19.00 7.03 -3.40
N PRO A 364 -18.92 5.76 -2.94
CA PRO A 364 -19.58 5.34 -1.70
C PRO A 364 -19.10 6.11 -0.46
N TYR A 365 -17.91 6.70 -0.49
CA TYR A 365 -17.39 7.52 0.60
C TYR A 365 -18.27 8.75 0.88
N GLN A 366 -18.96 9.27 -0.13
CA GLN A 366 -19.92 10.38 0.04
C GLN A 366 -21.14 9.97 0.87
N TYR A 367 -21.38 8.67 0.99
CA TYR A 367 -22.46 8.07 1.76
C TYR A 367 -21.99 7.41 3.07
N ARG A 368 -20.71 7.55 3.45
CA ARG A 368 -20.08 6.84 4.60
C ARG A 368 -20.86 6.94 5.90
N SER A 369 -21.50 8.07 6.19
CA SER A 369 -22.33 8.23 7.40
C SER A 369 -23.54 7.29 7.45
N ARG A 370 -24.02 6.81 6.31
CA ARG A 370 -25.13 5.85 6.18
C ARG A 370 -24.67 4.40 6.30
N LEU A 371 -23.38 4.15 6.07
CA LEU A 371 -22.76 2.83 6.05
C LEU A 371 -22.46 2.34 7.47
N THR A 372 -23.48 2.19 8.31
CA THR A 372 -23.36 1.82 9.73
C THR A 372 -23.41 0.32 10.03
N MET A 373 -23.82 -0.47 9.04
CA MET A 373 -23.91 -1.93 9.13
C MET A 373 -22.52 -2.60 9.14
N PRO A 374 -22.39 -3.83 9.69
CA PRO A 374 -21.19 -4.63 9.55
C PRO A 374 -20.74 -4.76 8.09
N LYS A 375 -19.44 -4.62 7.86
CA LYS A 375 -18.83 -4.65 6.53
C LYS A 375 -17.53 -5.43 6.53
N PHE A 376 -17.39 -6.33 5.55
CA PHE A 376 -16.21 -7.17 5.39
C PHE A 376 -15.61 -7.02 3.99
N MET A 377 -14.52 -6.27 3.88
CA MET A 377 -13.86 -5.94 2.62
C MET A 377 -12.84 -7.02 2.27
N ILE A 378 -13.02 -7.73 1.15
CA ILE A 378 -12.18 -8.87 0.77
C ILE A 378 -11.40 -8.52 -0.50
N ASN A 379 -10.08 -8.39 -0.37
CA ASN A 379 -9.18 -7.89 -1.41
C ASN A 379 -8.01 -8.86 -1.65
N GLY A 380 -7.32 -8.70 -2.79
CA GLY A 380 -6.07 -9.39 -3.08
C GLY A 380 -4.87 -8.47 -2.88
N THR A 381 -3.77 -8.97 -2.32
CA THR A 381 -2.56 -8.13 -2.13
C THR A 381 -1.88 -7.72 -3.44
N GLY A 382 -2.21 -8.39 -4.55
CA GLY A 382 -1.69 -8.09 -5.88
C GLY A 382 -2.75 -7.61 -6.86
N ASP A 383 -3.84 -7.00 -6.38
CA ASP A 383 -4.89 -6.42 -7.24
C ASP A 383 -4.30 -5.36 -8.19
N GLN A 384 -4.73 -5.39 -9.45
CA GLN A 384 -4.28 -4.49 -10.50
C GLN A 384 -5.13 -3.22 -10.60
N PHE A 385 -6.36 -3.22 -10.07
CA PHE A 385 -7.27 -2.08 -10.09
C PHE A 385 -7.06 -1.15 -8.91
N PHE A 386 -6.76 -1.71 -7.74
CA PHE A 386 -6.61 -0.96 -6.49
C PHE A 386 -5.30 -1.32 -5.82
N VAL A 387 -4.53 -0.30 -5.43
CA VAL A 387 -3.22 -0.47 -4.77
C VAL A 387 -3.46 -1.09 -3.38
N PRO A 388 -2.62 -2.04 -2.93
CA PRO A 388 -2.88 -2.80 -1.72
C PRO A 388 -2.93 -1.98 -0.42
N ASP A 389 -2.44 -0.75 -0.40
CA ASP A 389 -2.48 0.14 0.77
C ASP A 389 -3.53 1.26 0.65
N SER A 390 -4.50 1.11 -0.25
CA SER A 390 -5.57 2.09 -0.45
C SER A 390 -6.49 2.31 0.75
N ASP A 391 -6.61 1.34 1.67
CA ASP A 391 -7.51 1.43 2.83
C ASP A 391 -7.18 2.61 3.77
N GLN A 392 -5.91 3.07 3.77
CA GLN A 392 -5.44 4.22 4.56
C GLN A 392 -6.24 5.51 4.31
N PHE A 393 -6.91 5.62 3.15
CA PHE A 393 -7.63 6.84 2.75
C PHE A 393 -9.10 6.87 3.16
N PHE A 394 -9.64 5.78 3.72
CA PHE A 394 -11.07 5.74 4.05
C PHE A 394 -11.44 4.82 5.23
N TYR A 395 -10.59 3.87 5.60
CA TYR A 395 -10.95 2.85 6.59
C TYR A 395 -11.36 3.47 7.92
N ASP A 396 -10.60 4.43 8.44
CA ASP A 396 -10.87 5.07 9.73
C ASP A 396 -12.18 5.86 9.74
N ASP A 397 -12.56 6.44 8.61
CA ASP A 397 -13.79 7.23 8.46
C ASP A 397 -15.08 6.39 8.41
N LEU A 398 -14.96 5.08 8.19
CA LEU A 398 -16.12 4.20 8.11
C LEU A 398 -16.73 3.95 9.50
N PRO A 399 -18.05 4.15 9.69
CA PRO A 399 -18.68 3.88 10.97
C PRO A 399 -19.06 2.40 11.13
N GLY A 400 -19.27 2.00 12.38
CA GLY A 400 -19.75 0.66 12.74
C GLY A 400 -18.66 -0.42 12.63
N VAL A 401 -19.10 -1.68 12.67
CA VAL A 401 -18.20 -2.84 12.59
C VAL A 401 -17.63 -2.96 11.18
N LYS A 402 -16.30 -3.00 11.06
CA LYS A 402 -15.58 -3.02 9.79
C LYS A 402 -14.35 -3.91 9.86
N HIS A 403 -14.19 -4.83 8.92
CA HIS A 403 -13.01 -5.68 8.81
C HIS A 403 -12.49 -5.70 7.38
N ILE A 404 -11.17 -5.88 7.24
CA ILE A 404 -10.50 -6.08 5.96
C ILE A 404 -9.95 -7.52 5.93
N ARG A 405 -9.92 -8.09 4.73
CA ARG A 405 -9.23 -9.33 4.42
C ARG A 405 -8.43 -9.15 3.13
N TYR A 406 -7.14 -8.97 3.25
CA TYR A 406 -6.21 -9.10 2.12
C TYR A 406 -5.74 -10.53 1.96
N ILE A 407 -6.09 -11.19 0.86
CA ILE A 407 -5.62 -12.53 0.52
C ILE A 407 -4.24 -12.39 -0.15
N PRO A 408 -3.18 -13.01 0.40
CA PRO A 408 -1.83 -12.88 -0.14
C PRO A 408 -1.68 -13.60 -1.49
N ASN A 409 -0.85 -13.05 -2.38
CA ASN A 409 -0.45 -13.64 -3.67
C ASN A 409 -1.57 -13.82 -4.71
N VAL A 410 -2.70 -13.15 -4.55
CA VAL A 410 -3.79 -13.14 -5.54
C VAL A 410 -4.04 -11.72 -6.05
N GLY A 411 -4.40 -11.61 -7.33
CA GLY A 411 -4.83 -10.37 -7.96
C GLY A 411 -6.35 -10.20 -7.93
N HIS A 412 -6.87 -9.43 -8.87
CA HIS A 412 -8.28 -9.06 -8.94
C HIS A 412 -9.25 -10.26 -9.06
N GLY A 413 -8.78 -11.40 -9.57
CA GLY A 413 -9.58 -12.62 -9.70
C GLY A 413 -9.84 -13.37 -8.37
N LEU A 414 -9.12 -13.01 -7.30
CA LEU A 414 -9.13 -13.70 -6.01
C LEU A 414 -8.84 -15.21 -6.10
N SER A 415 -8.86 -15.90 -4.97
CA SER A 415 -8.87 -17.37 -4.88
C SER A 415 -10.13 -17.85 -4.16
N SER A 416 -10.31 -19.17 -4.05
CA SER A 416 -11.43 -19.77 -3.31
C SER A 416 -11.50 -19.35 -1.83
N GLU A 417 -10.41 -18.86 -1.25
CA GLU A 417 -10.39 -18.31 0.12
C GLU A 417 -11.36 -17.12 0.28
N ALA A 418 -11.67 -16.38 -0.79
CA ALA A 418 -12.65 -15.30 -0.75
C ALA A 418 -14.05 -15.82 -0.47
N SER A 419 -14.48 -16.89 -1.16
CA SER A 419 -15.77 -17.54 -0.92
C SER A 419 -15.86 -18.10 0.50
N VAL A 420 -14.79 -18.74 0.99
CA VAL A 420 -14.71 -19.23 2.37
C VAL A 420 -14.90 -18.09 3.37
N SER A 421 -14.20 -16.97 3.17
CA SER A 421 -14.29 -15.78 4.03
C SER A 421 -15.70 -15.19 4.03
N LEU A 422 -16.33 -15.07 2.86
CA LEU A 422 -17.71 -14.61 2.69
C LEU A 422 -18.71 -15.51 3.42
N GLU A 423 -18.61 -16.84 3.24
CA GLU A 423 -19.52 -17.79 3.87
C GLU A 423 -19.44 -17.73 5.39
N GLN A 424 -18.25 -17.63 5.95
CA GLN A 424 -18.04 -17.53 7.40
C GLN A 424 -18.59 -16.23 7.97
N PHE A 425 -18.36 -15.12 7.28
CA PHE A 425 -18.95 -13.83 7.64
C PHE A 425 -20.49 -13.90 7.59
N TYR A 426 -21.05 -14.45 6.51
CA TYR A 426 -22.49 -14.60 6.37
C TYR A 426 -23.10 -15.45 7.49
N ARG A 427 -22.51 -16.61 7.80
CA ARG A 427 -22.94 -17.48 8.92
C ARG A 427 -22.94 -16.74 10.25
N THR A 428 -21.91 -15.92 10.49
CA THR A 428 -21.78 -15.11 11.71
C THR A 428 -22.88 -14.05 11.81
N ILE A 429 -23.23 -13.38 10.70
CA ILE A 429 -24.33 -12.40 10.65
C ILE A 429 -25.71 -13.07 10.82
N VAL A 430 -25.89 -14.28 10.27
CA VAL A 430 -27.15 -15.03 10.38
C VAL A 430 -27.36 -15.55 11.81
N SER A 431 -26.31 -15.97 12.49
CA SER A 431 -26.38 -16.46 13.88
C SER A 431 -26.35 -15.34 14.93
N ASP A 432 -26.25 -14.07 14.50
CA ASP A 432 -26.02 -12.90 15.37
C ASP A 432 -24.82 -13.10 16.33
N ALA A 433 -23.83 -13.89 15.90
CA ALA A 433 -22.61 -14.10 16.65
C ALA A 433 -21.73 -12.84 16.63
N GLN A 434 -21.00 -12.60 17.71
CA GLN A 434 -20.13 -11.44 17.83
C GLN A 434 -18.89 -11.62 16.95
N LEU A 435 -18.68 -10.67 16.03
CA LEU A 435 -17.42 -10.58 15.28
C LEU A 435 -16.27 -10.18 16.21
N PRO A 436 -15.05 -10.71 16.01
CA PRO A 436 -13.88 -10.36 16.83
C PRO A 436 -13.61 -8.87 16.83
N ASN A 437 -13.21 -8.32 17.97
CA ASN A 437 -12.74 -6.95 18.02
C ASN A 437 -11.26 -6.90 17.64
N LEU A 438 -10.95 -6.19 16.55
CA LEU A 438 -9.61 -6.02 16.01
C LEU A 438 -9.41 -4.54 15.73
N ASN A 439 -8.44 -3.92 16.42
CA ASN A 439 -8.01 -2.55 16.15
C ASN A 439 -6.50 -2.56 15.89
N TRP A 440 -6.05 -1.60 15.10
CA TRP A 440 -4.63 -1.37 14.90
C TRP A 440 -4.33 0.11 14.75
N THR A 441 -3.06 0.45 14.84
CA THR A 441 -2.54 1.77 14.58
C THR A 441 -1.24 1.62 13.78
N VAL A 442 -1.11 2.39 12.70
CA VAL A 442 0.16 2.56 12.01
C VAL A 442 0.93 3.66 12.73
N GLU A 443 2.03 3.30 13.36
CA GLU A 443 2.85 4.20 14.17
C GLU A 443 3.69 5.13 13.28
N PRO A 444 4.18 6.28 13.80
CA PRO A 444 5.00 7.21 13.03
C PRO A 444 6.29 6.63 12.45
N ASP A 445 6.82 5.56 13.07
CA ASP A 445 7.99 4.83 12.57
C ASP A 445 7.65 3.82 11.46
N GLY A 446 6.36 3.74 11.09
CA GLY A 446 5.78 2.87 10.07
C GLY A 446 5.55 1.44 10.53
N SER A 447 5.61 1.12 11.83
CA SER A 447 5.20 -0.18 12.38
C SER A 447 3.67 -0.26 12.56
N ILE A 448 3.14 -1.48 12.62
CA ILE A 448 1.71 -1.72 12.91
C ILE A 448 1.61 -2.27 14.33
N THR A 449 0.97 -1.51 15.23
CA THR A 449 0.53 -2.00 16.53
C THR A 449 -0.88 -2.56 16.40
N VAL A 450 -1.07 -3.83 16.74
CA VAL A 450 -2.39 -4.49 16.77
C VAL A 450 -2.84 -4.69 18.21
N ASP A 451 -4.06 -4.25 18.51
CA ASP A 451 -4.76 -4.51 19.77
C ASP A 451 -6.00 -5.37 19.50
N SER A 452 -5.96 -6.61 19.96
CA SER A 452 -7.00 -7.63 19.77
C SER A 452 -7.50 -8.13 21.13
N PRO A 453 -8.58 -7.54 21.68
CA PRO A 453 -9.20 -8.00 22.92
C PRO A 453 -9.74 -9.44 22.86
N THR A 454 -10.14 -9.89 21.66
CA THR A 454 -10.44 -11.29 21.39
C THR A 454 -9.13 -12.03 21.11
N GLU A 455 -8.87 -13.15 21.77
CA GLU A 455 -7.62 -13.90 21.55
C GLU A 455 -7.64 -14.59 20.17
N PRO A 456 -6.66 -14.32 19.29
CA PRO A 456 -6.54 -15.00 18.00
C PRO A 456 -5.92 -16.40 18.17
N THR A 457 -6.34 -17.35 17.36
CA THR A 457 -5.76 -18.71 17.30
C THR A 457 -4.44 -18.77 16.52
N ALA A 458 -4.21 -17.78 15.63
CA ALA A 458 -2.94 -17.58 14.94
C ALA A 458 -2.76 -16.12 14.55
N VAL A 459 -1.51 -15.62 14.59
CA VAL A 459 -1.14 -14.29 14.10
C VAL A 459 0.08 -14.42 13.20
N LEU A 460 -0.04 -13.92 11.97
CA LEU A 460 1.00 -13.97 10.95
C LEU A 460 1.36 -12.56 10.50
N LEU A 461 2.65 -12.26 10.42
CA LEU A 461 3.17 -11.15 9.65
C LEU A 461 3.31 -11.60 8.20
N TRP A 462 2.57 -11.00 7.28
CA TRP A 462 2.75 -11.16 5.84
C TRP A 462 3.56 -10.00 5.29
N GLN A 463 4.56 -10.29 4.44
CA GLN A 463 5.38 -9.27 3.81
C GLN A 463 5.83 -9.65 2.40
N ALA A 464 6.04 -8.65 1.55
CA ALA A 464 6.66 -8.76 0.23
C ALA A 464 7.64 -7.61 0.02
N SER A 465 8.68 -7.83 -0.79
CA SER A 465 9.62 -6.77 -1.18
C SER A 465 9.79 -6.75 -2.69
N ASN A 466 9.86 -5.55 -3.24
CA ASN A 466 10.22 -5.30 -4.62
C ASN A 466 11.43 -4.37 -4.63
N ALA A 467 12.57 -4.87 -5.10
CA ALA A 467 13.83 -4.12 -5.07
C ALA A 467 13.89 -2.98 -6.11
N MET A 468 12.96 -2.94 -7.07
CA MET A 468 12.96 -1.99 -8.18
C MET A 468 12.05 -0.78 -7.93
N ASN A 469 10.83 -1.01 -7.43
CA ASN A 469 9.80 0.01 -7.27
C ASN A 469 8.70 -0.47 -6.31
N ARG A 470 7.61 0.30 -6.20
CA ARG A 470 6.45 0.03 -5.34
C ARG A 470 5.41 -0.92 -5.95
N ASP A 471 5.72 -1.62 -7.05
CA ASP A 471 4.76 -2.48 -7.72
C ASP A 471 4.59 -3.83 -7.00
N PHE A 472 3.42 -4.06 -6.41
CA PHE A 472 3.07 -5.32 -5.75
C PHE A 472 2.00 -6.13 -6.50
N ARG A 473 1.67 -5.75 -7.74
CA ARG A 473 0.65 -6.43 -8.55
C ARG A 473 1.01 -7.90 -8.78
N GLN A 474 -0.02 -8.74 -8.85
CA GLN A 474 0.15 -10.15 -9.17
C GLN A 474 0.82 -10.29 -10.56
N GLY A 475 1.87 -11.10 -10.61
CA GLY A 475 2.66 -11.33 -11.82
C GLY A 475 3.91 -10.43 -11.94
N THR A 476 4.13 -9.52 -10.99
CA THR A 476 5.38 -8.74 -10.91
C THR A 476 6.56 -9.66 -10.62
N PRO A 477 7.61 -9.70 -11.48
CA PRO A 477 8.76 -10.59 -11.27
C PRO A 477 9.47 -10.36 -9.94
N GLY A 478 9.70 -11.43 -9.18
CA GLY A 478 10.42 -11.37 -7.91
C GLY A 478 9.59 -10.91 -6.71
N VAL A 479 8.29 -10.63 -6.89
CA VAL A 479 7.39 -10.21 -5.81
C VAL A 479 6.53 -11.39 -5.36
N THR A 480 6.75 -11.85 -4.13
CA THR A 480 5.95 -12.89 -3.48
C THR A 480 5.73 -12.50 -2.03
N TRP A 481 4.47 -12.54 -1.60
CA TRP A 481 4.09 -12.40 -0.20
C TRP A 481 4.44 -13.68 0.55
N THR A 482 5.24 -13.55 1.61
CA THR A 482 5.61 -14.64 2.51
C THR A 482 5.17 -14.31 3.93
N SER A 483 4.97 -15.33 4.76
CA SER A 483 4.52 -15.14 6.14
C SER A 483 5.48 -15.71 7.16
N SER A 484 5.46 -15.11 8.35
CA SER A 484 6.09 -15.62 9.56
C SER A 484 5.15 -15.47 10.76
N PRO A 485 5.17 -16.38 11.74
CA PRO A 485 4.43 -16.19 12.99
C PRO A 485 4.83 -14.89 13.69
N LEU A 486 3.86 -14.16 14.22
CA LEU A 486 4.10 -12.94 15.00
C LEU A 486 3.73 -13.20 16.47
N THR A 487 4.68 -12.99 17.37
CA THR A 487 4.47 -13.22 18.81
C THR A 487 3.90 -11.96 19.47
N ALA A 488 3.01 -12.16 20.44
CA ALA A 488 2.44 -11.07 21.21
C ALA A 488 3.52 -10.40 22.08
N VAL A 489 3.56 -9.07 22.10
CA VAL A 489 4.43 -8.29 23.01
C VAL A 489 3.84 -8.19 24.42
N SER A 490 2.52 -8.30 24.52
CA SER A 490 1.74 -8.48 25.74
C SER A 490 0.40 -9.16 25.37
N PRO A 491 -0.38 -9.71 26.32
CA PRO A 491 -1.62 -10.42 26.00
C PRO A 491 -2.55 -9.60 25.10
N GLY A 492 -2.89 -10.13 23.93
CA GLY A 492 -3.75 -9.48 22.93
C GLY A 492 -3.09 -8.35 22.14
N ARG A 493 -1.80 -8.06 22.33
CA ARG A 493 -1.07 -6.98 21.62
C ARG A 493 0.10 -7.51 20.81
N TYR A 494 0.18 -7.07 19.55
CA TYR A 494 1.22 -7.48 18.61
C TYR A 494 1.83 -6.24 17.96
N VAL A 495 3.13 -6.31 17.63
CA VAL A 495 3.82 -5.22 16.93
C VAL A 495 4.52 -5.82 15.72
N ALA A 496 4.11 -5.42 14.52
CA ALA A 496 4.74 -5.79 13.27
C ALA A 496 5.60 -4.64 12.76
N GLN A 497 6.87 -4.91 12.52
CA GLN A 497 7.82 -3.93 12.02
C GLN A 497 8.64 -4.54 10.89
N VAL A 498 8.57 -3.91 9.72
CA VAL A 498 9.40 -4.25 8.57
C VAL A 498 10.26 -3.02 8.24
N PRO A 499 11.60 -3.14 8.24
CA PRO A 499 12.47 -2.00 7.93
C PRO A 499 12.29 -1.55 6.48
N SER A 500 12.49 -0.27 6.22
CA SER A 500 12.58 0.23 4.84
C SER A 500 13.70 -0.50 4.09
N PRO A 501 13.46 -0.96 2.84
CA PRO A 501 14.49 -1.64 2.07
C PRO A 501 15.57 -0.66 1.60
N PRO A 502 16.77 -1.13 1.23
CA PRO A 502 17.81 -0.27 0.65
C PRO A 502 17.45 0.33 -0.71
N THR A 503 16.63 -0.36 -1.51
CA THR A 503 16.09 0.10 -2.80
C THR A 503 14.67 -0.41 -2.99
N GLY A 504 13.86 0.29 -3.80
CA GLY A 504 12.49 -0.11 -4.11
C GLY A 504 11.54 0.05 -2.91
N ALA A 505 10.69 -0.93 -2.64
CA ALA A 505 9.72 -0.89 -1.54
C ALA A 505 9.46 -2.28 -0.93
N SER A 506 9.03 -2.27 0.34
CA SER A 506 8.51 -3.44 1.05
C SER A 506 7.07 -3.16 1.49
N ALA A 507 6.18 -4.13 1.35
CA ALA A 507 4.81 -4.06 1.82
C ALA A 507 4.57 -5.14 2.87
N PHE A 508 3.78 -4.85 3.90
CA PHE A 508 3.46 -5.82 4.95
C PHE A 508 2.11 -5.56 5.61
N MET A 509 1.55 -6.61 6.21
CA MET A 509 0.29 -6.59 6.95
C MET A 509 0.29 -7.67 8.03
N VAL A 510 -0.60 -7.55 9.02
CA VAL A 510 -0.82 -8.61 10.01
C VAL A 510 -2.12 -9.34 9.70
N GLU A 511 -2.06 -10.67 9.60
CA GLU A 511 -3.22 -11.56 9.49
C GLU A 511 -3.51 -12.20 10.85
N LEU A 512 -4.76 -12.12 11.30
CA LEU A 512 -5.23 -12.73 12.55
C LEU A 512 -6.32 -13.75 12.22
N THR A 513 -6.17 -14.95 12.77
CA THR A 513 -7.15 -16.02 12.67
C THR A 513 -7.90 -16.15 14.00
N TYR A 514 -9.22 -16.27 13.96
CA TYR A 514 -10.09 -16.42 15.13
C TYR A 514 -10.99 -17.64 14.98
N ASP A 515 -11.34 -18.27 16.10
CA ASP A 515 -12.44 -19.22 16.16
C ASP A 515 -13.74 -18.49 16.56
N VAL A 516 -14.68 -18.39 15.63
CA VAL A 516 -15.99 -17.74 15.82
C VAL A 516 -17.09 -18.79 15.69
N GLY A 517 -17.49 -19.37 16.82
CA GLY A 517 -18.53 -20.40 16.85
C GLY A 517 -18.16 -21.68 16.08
N GLY A 518 -16.90 -22.10 16.14
CA GLY A 518 -16.36 -23.27 15.44
C GLY A 518 -15.89 -22.98 14.00
N GLN A 519 -15.87 -21.71 13.60
CA GLN A 519 -15.45 -21.27 12.26
C GLN A 519 -14.13 -20.53 12.34
N SER A 520 -13.17 -20.92 11.49
CA SER A 520 -11.86 -20.27 11.40
C SER A 520 -11.93 -19.03 10.51
N MET A 521 -12.12 -17.86 11.11
CA MET A 521 -12.21 -16.58 10.40
C MET A 521 -10.87 -15.87 10.35
N LYS A 522 -10.50 -15.33 9.18
CA LYS A 522 -9.27 -14.55 8.99
C LYS A 522 -9.59 -13.09 8.71
N PHE A 523 -8.90 -12.21 9.42
CA PHE A 523 -8.91 -10.77 9.19
C PHE A 523 -7.49 -10.27 9.02
N THR A 524 -7.33 -9.13 8.35
CA THR A 524 -6.05 -8.45 8.24
C THR A 524 -6.16 -7.03 8.76
N THR A 525 -5.02 -6.47 9.14
CA THR A 525 -4.85 -5.01 9.17
C THR A 525 -4.90 -4.45 7.75
N GLU A 526 -4.72 -3.13 7.61
CA GLU A 526 -4.30 -2.56 6.33
C GLU A 526 -2.90 -3.03 5.93
N VAL A 527 -2.56 -2.84 4.66
CA VAL A 527 -1.19 -3.02 4.16
C VAL A 527 -0.43 -1.71 4.36
N VAL A 528 0.74 -1.79 4.96
CA VAL A 528 1.70 -0.69 5.04
C VAL A 528 2.79 -0.90 4.01
N VAL A 529 3.09 0.14 3.24
CA VAL A 529 4.22 0.15 2.29
C VAL A 529 5.34 1.04 2.80
N ARG A 530 6.55 0.49 2.82
CA ARG A 530 7.80 1.12 3.22
C ARG A 530 8.68 1.26 1.99
N GLU A 531 8.79 2.48 1.49
CA GLU A 531 9.72 2.77 0.41
C GLU A 531 11.14 2.90 0.95
N ALA A 532 12.11 2.67 0.07
CA ALA A 532 13.50 2.95 0.34
C ALA A 532 13.65 4.45 0.68
N ALA A 533 14.44 4.74 1.70
CA ALA A 533 14.75 6.13 2.02
C ALA A 533 15.42 6.77 0.79
N THR A 534 14.91 7.92 0.35
CA THR A 534 15.54 8.67 -0.74
C THR A 534 16.96 9.03 -0.29
N PRO A 535 18.01 8.54 -0.98
CA PRO A 535 19.36 8.90 -0.61
C PRO A 535 19.54 10.42 -0.79
N THR A 536 20.30 11.05 0.10
CA THR A 536 20.55 12.50 0.03
C THR A 536 22.04 12.78 -0.08
N PHE A 537 22.39 13.91 -0.67
CA PHE A 537 23.78 14.37 -0.75
C PHE A 537 24.00 15.58 0.15
N THR A 538 24.90 15.45 1.13
CA THR A 538 25.29 16.54 2.03
C THR A 538 26.73 16.98 1.77
N PRO A 539 27.00 18.20 1.28
CA PRO A 539 28.36 18.71 1.13
C PRO A 539 28.97 19.08 2.49
N LEU A 540 30.20 18.65 2.75
CA LEU A 540 30.90 18.91 4.03
C LEU A 540 31.41 20.35 4.19
N SER A 541 31.50 21.11 3.09
CA SER A 541 32.02 22.48 3.06
C SER A 541 33.53 22.60 3.42
N PHE A 542 33.97 23.77 3.86
CA PHE A 542 35.35 24.13 4.19
C PHE A 542 35.43 24.76 5.59
N LEU A 543 36.63 24.74 6.19
CA LEU A 543 36.87 25.52 7.40
C LEU A 543 36.77 27.04 7.13
N PRO A 544 36.25 27.83 8.09
CA PRO A 544 36.23 29.30 8.00
C PRO A 544 37.63 29.91 7.82
N GLY A 545 37.71 31.03 7.09
CA GLY A 545 38.95 31.79 6.89
C GLY A 545 39.90 31.26 5.79
N THR A 546 39.37 30.51 4.82
CA THR A 546 40.14 29.98 3.69
C THR A 546 40.47 31.07 2.65
N SER A 547 41.73 31.16 2.22
CA SER A 547 42.19 32.00 1.10
C SER A 547 41.77 31.43 -0.27
N VAL A 548 41.93 32.23 -1.33
CA VAL A 548 41.58 32.14 -2.78
C VAL A 548 41.43 30.75 -3.47
N GLN A 549 41.83 29.64 -2.85
CA GLN A 549 41.64 28.25 -3.32
C GLN A 549 41.25 27.34 -2.11
N PRO A 550 39.96 27.26 -1.73
CA PRO A 550 39.53 26.45 -0.59
C PRO A 550 39.69 24.94 -0.88
N PHE A 551 40.24 24.20 0.08
CA PHE A 551 40.47 22.76 -0.01
C PHE A 551 39.96 22.05 1.25
N SER A 552 39.23 20.95 1.07
CA SER A 552 38.88 19.99 2.11
C SER A 552 38.84 18.59 1.53
N ALA A 553 39.23 17.60 2.34
CA ALA A 553 39.18 16.19 1.99
C ALA A 553 38.80 15.38 3.24
N ALA A 554 37.68 14.66 3.16
CA ALA A 554 37.34 13.63 4.13
C ALA A 554 38.31 12.45 4.01
N GLN A 555 38.57 11.76 5.12
CA GLN A 555 39.47 10.61 5.17
C GLN A 555 38.84 9.43 5.91
N ALA A 556 37.95 9.68 6.88
CA ALA A 556 37.23 8.64 7.61
C ALA A 556 35.86 9.13 8.08
N ILE A 557 34.98 8.16 8.33
CA ILE A 557 33.65 8.34 8.91
C ILE A 557 33.51 7.42 10.14
N SER A 558 32.79 7.87 11.16
CA SER A 558 32.45 7.05 12.32
C SER A 558 31.46 5.94 11.96
N SER A 559 31.44 4.85 12.73
CA SER A 559 30.58 3.68 12.46
C SER A 559 29.08 3.95 12.60
N ASP A 560 28.70 5.04 13.28
CA ASP A 560 27.31 5.51 13.37
C ASP A 560 26.95 6.50 12.23
N GLY A 561 27.88 6.76 11.31
CA GLY A 561 27.72 7.72 10.21
C GLY A 561 27.64 9.19 10.62
N SER A 562 27.74 9.51 11.92
CA SER A 562 27.43 10.85 12.45
C SER A 562 28.59 11.84 12.36
N THR A 563 29.82 11.34 12.27
CA THR A 563 31.05 12.13 12.33
C THR A 563 31.97 11.83 11.16
N VAL A 564 32.43 12.86 10.47
CA VAL A 564 33.44 12.76 9.39
C VAL A 564 34.70 13.51 9.80
N VAL A 565 35.87 12.92 9.58
CA VAL A 565 37.16 13.56 9.85
C VAL A 565 38.02 13.63 8.60
N GLY A 566 38.95 14.58 8.59
CA GLY A 566 39.88 14.73 7.47
C GLY A 566 40.76 15.95 7.62
N ARG A 567 41.05 16.62 6.51
CA ARG A 567 41.85 17.86 6.46
C ARG A 567 41.18 18.95 5.65
N SER A 568 41.45 20.20 6.02
CA SER A 568 41.09 21.38 5.25
C SER A 568 42.22 22.39 5.25
N LYS A 569 42.14 23.40 4.36
CA LYS A 569 43.16 24.43 4.10
C LYS A 569 44.39 23.92 3.33
N THR A 570 45.11 24.84 2.70
CA THR A 570 46.36 24.55 1.95
C THR A 570 47.50 24.17 2.88
N ASN A 571 47.63 24.86 4.02
CA ASN A 571 48.37 24.37 5.17
C ASN A 571 47.42 23.53 6.04
N PRO A 572 47.50 22.19 6.03
CA PRO A 572 46.42 21.33 6.50
C PRO A 572 46.13 21.50 7.99
N GLU A 573 44.86 21.73 8.29
CA GLU A 573 44.29 21.58 9.62
C GLU A 573 43.31 20.41 9.60
N ALA A 574 43.43 19.52 10.59
CA ALA A 574 42.51 18.43 10.78
C ALA A 574 41.12 18.98 11.17
N PHE A 575 40.06 18.37 10.67
CA PHE A 575 38.68 18.73 11.03
C PHE A 575 37.90 17.54 11.58
N ARG A 576 36.87 17.88 12.34
CA ARG A 576 35.76 17.00 12.74
C ARG A 576 34.46 17.66 12.29
N TRP A 577 33.69 16.96 11.47
CA TRP A 577 32.40 17.41 10.95
C TRP A 577 31.27 16.59 11.57
N THR A 578 30.17 17.25 11.92
CA THR A 578 28.88 16.62 12.25
C THR A 578 27.76 17.40 11.59
N GLN A 579 26.58 16.80 11.43
CA GLN A 579 25.43 17.51 10.88
C GLN A 579 25.04 18.74 11.72
N ALA A 580 25.20 18.68 13.05
CA ALA A 580 24.82 19.77 13.95
C ALA A 580 25.80 20.96 13.90
N THR A 581 27.10 20.70 13.71
CA THR A 581 28.15 21.73 13.83
C THR A 581 28.75 22.15 12.50
N GLY A 582 28.51 21.40 11.42
CA GLY A 582 29.31 21.50 10.21
C GLY A 582 30.79 21.17 10.48
N MET A 583 31.68 21.67 9.63
CA MET A 583 33.12 21.42 9.71
C MET A 583 33.78 22.27 10.80
N VAL A 584 34.33 21.63 11.82
CA VAL A 584 35.06 22.29 12.91
C VAL A 584 36.53 21.85 12.90
N GLY A 585 37.45 22.82 12.94
CA GLY A 585 38.88 22.54 13.02
C GLY A 585 39.25 22.04 14.40
N ILE A 586 40.04 20.96 14.49
CA ILE A 586 40.54 20.46 15.79
C ILE A 586 41.86 21.11 16.20
N GLY A 587 42.40 22.04 15.37
CA GLY A 587 43.59 22.82 15.65
C GLY A 587 44.91 22.08 15.42
N PHE A 588 45.95 22.49 16.16
CA PHE A 588 47.31 21.98 16.05
C PHE A 588 47.87 21.60 17.43
N PRO A 589 48.73 20.57 17.52
CA PRO A 589 49.57 20.37 18.70
C PRO A 589 50.44 21.60 19.00
N SER A 590 50.76 21.84 20.27
CA SER A 590 51.65 22.94 20.67
C SER A 590 52.99 22.87 19.93
N GLY A 591 53.39 23.95 19.26
CA GLY A 591 54.60 24.02 18.43
C GLY A 591 54.47 23.43 17.02
N ALA A 592 53.31 22.90 16.64
CA ALA A 592 53.01 22.46 15.28
C ALA A 592 52.16 23.48 14.53
N ASN A 593 52.25 23.47 13.20
CA ASN A 593 51.43 24.29 12.31
C ASN A 593 50.68 23.44 11.26
N ARG A 594 50.66 22.11 11.42
CA ARG A 594 50.02 21.17 10.49
C ARG A 594 49.39 20.01 11.27
N SER A 595 48.18 19.65 10.90
CA SER A 595 47.45 18.47 11.39
C SER A 595 46.61 17.85 10.27
N VAL A 596 46.58 16.52 10.19
CA VAL A 596 45.72 15.76 9.27
C VAL A 596 45.12 14.58 10.04
N ALA A 597 43.80 14.46 10.02
CA ALA A 597 43.10 13.29 10.57
C ALA A 597 42.96 12.18 9.51
N TYR A 598 43.18 10.94 9.91
CA TYR A 598 43.05 9.75 9.05
C TYR A 598 42.03 8.73 9.59
N GLY A 599 41.74 8.72 10.89
CA GLY A 599 40.81 7.79 11.51
C GLY A 599 40.05 8.40 12.67
N THR A 600 38.90 7.82 13.00
CA THR A 600 38.06 8.22 14.12
C THR A 600 37.41 7.00 14.79
N SER A 601 37.11 7.09 16.09
CA SER A 601 36.35 6.06 16.83
C SER A 601 34.89 5.97 16.35
N ALA A 602 34.18 4.93 16.78
CA ALA A 602 32.81 4.62 16.36
C ALA A 602 31.79 5.72 16.70
N ASP A 603 32.04 6.47 17.76
CA ASP A 603 31.25 7.62 18.24
C ASP A 603 31.83 8.98 17.79
N GLY A 604 32.92 8.96 17.03
CA GLY A 604 33.60 10.16 16.57
C GLY A 604 34.34 10.96 17.65
N THR A 605 34.51 10.46 18.87
CA THR A 605 35.09 11.24 19.99
C THR A 605 36.62 11.19 20.05
N VAL A 606 37.23 10.16 19.46
CA VAL A 606 38.68 10.01 19.33
C VAL A 606 39.06 10.17 17.87
N VAL A 607 39.99 11.09 17.58
CA VAL A 607 40.52 11.35 16.23
C VAL A 607 42.01 11.05 16.20
N VAL A 608 42.48 10.31 15.20
CA VAL A 608 43.90 9.97 15.05
C VAL A 608 44.46 10.45 13.72
N GLY A 609 45.75 10.75 13.69
CA GLY A 609 46.36 11.27 12.48
C GLY A 609 47.85 11.57 12.59
N GLU A 610 48.30 12.52 11.77
CA GLU A 610 49.67 13.03 11.79
C GLU A 610 49.72 14.55 11.95
N SER A 611 50.79 15.01 12.60
CA SER A 611 51.15 16.42 12.71
C SER A 611 52.60 16.63 12.30
N ALA A 612 53.07 17.89 12.30
CA ALA A 612 54.50 18.19 12.15
C ALA A 612 55.39 17.54 13.23
N LEU A 613 54.81 17.08 14.35
CA LEU A 613 55.52 16.46 15.48
C LEU A 613 55.35 14.93 15.53
N GLY A 614 54.73 14.31 14.52
CA GLY A 614 54.48 12.87 14.45
C GLY A 614 53.02 12.48 14.62
N ALA A 615 52.81 11.19 14.91
CA ALA A 615 51.48 10.60 15.07
C ALA A 615 50.78 11.17 16.32
N PHE A 616 49.49 11.46 16.19
CA PHE A 616 48.70 11.96 17.31
C PHE A 616 47.43 11.15 17.54
N ARG A 617 46.96 11.20 18.79
CA ARG A 617 45.60 10.91 19.21
C ARG A 617 44.99 12.19 19.78
N TRP A 618 43.76 12.51 19.42
CA TRP A 618 43.05 13.70 19.89
C TRP A 618 41.70 13.29 20.46
N THR A 619 41.31 13.93 21.57
CA THR A 619 39.94 13.83 22.11
C THR A 619 39.43 15.22 22.46
N THR A 620 38.10 15.37 22.54
CA THR A 620 37.47 16.60 23.02
C THR A 620 37.83 16.92 24.48
N GLN A 621 38.16 15.92 25.29
CA GLN A 621 38.46 16.07 26.72
C GLN A 621 39.91 16.46 26.98
N THR A 622 40.85 15.85 26.25
CA THR A 622 42.30 15.96 26.54
C THR A 622 43.09 16.69 25.46
N GLY A 623 42.50 16.99 24.30
CA GLY A 623 43.19 17.61 23.18
C GLY A 623 44.23 16.68 22.54
N PHE A 624 45.30 17.24 21.98
CA PHE A 624 46.34 16.48 21.28
C PHE A 624 47.28 15.74 22.24
N GLN A 625 47.42 14.44 22.00
CA GLN A 625 48.43 13.56 22.58
C GLN A 625 49.38 13.11 21.47
N ASN A 626 50.67 13.41 21.62
CA ASN A 626 51.71 12.87 20.75
C ASN A 626 51.98 11.40 21.13
N LEU A 627 51.96 10.49 20.15
CA LEU A 627 52.18 9.06 20.38
C LEU A 627 53.66 8.66 20.38
N GLY A 628 54.54 9.54 19.90
CA GLY A 628 55.95 9.27 19.67
C GLY A 628 56.19 8.48 18.38
N ASN A 629 57.38 7.88 18.29
CA ASN A 629 57.78 6.99 17.20
C ASN A 629 58.31 5.67 17.79
N LEU A 630 58.28 4.61 16.99
CA LEU A 630 59.01 3.38 17.34
C LEU A 630 60.52 3.67 17.50
N PRO A 631 61.27 2.85 18.27
CA PRO A 631 62.70 3.07 18.48
C PRO A 631 63.48 3.31 17.19
N GLY A 632 64.20 4.43 17.12
CA GLY A 632 64.95 4.86 15.92
C GLY A 632 64.13 5.57 14.84
N GLY A 633 62.82 5.67 15.00
CA GLY A 633 61.92 6.37 14.10
C GLY A 633 61.93 7.89 14.28
N THR A 634 61.85 8.61 13.17
CA THR A 634 61.81 10.09 13.15
C THR A 634 60.48 10.64 12.63
N LEU A 635 59.70 9.82 11.93
CA LEU A 635 58.38 10.15 11.40
C LEU A 635 57.38 9.09 11.84
N GLY A 636 56.14 9.50 12.09
CA GLY A 636 55.04 8.62 12.47
C GLY A 636 53.69 9.14 11.99
N ARG A 637 52.81 8.22 11.58
CA ARG A 637 51.42 8.50 11.23
C ARG A 637 50.52 7.46 11.87
N ALA A 638 49.49 7.91 12.57
CA ALA A 638 48.35 7.07 12.93
C ALA A 638 47.33 7.07 11.79
N THR A 639 46.91 5.90 11.35
CA THR A 639 46.05 5.69 10.16
C THR A 639 44.63 5.29 10.56
N SER A 640 44.46 4.55 11.65
CA SER A 640 43.16 4.06 12.10
C SER A 640 43.12 3.82 13.61
N VAL A 641 41.91 3.69 14.17
CA VAL A 641 41.65 3.49 15.59
C VAL A 641 40.46 2.53 15.78
N SER A 642 40.47 1.72 16.85
CA SER A 642 39.35 0.84 17.21
C SER A 642 38.06 1.61 17.53
N GLY A 643 36.93 0.91 17.53
CA GLY A 643 35.60 1.48 17.74
C GLY A 643 35.47 2.21 19.08
N ASP A 644 36.09 1.67 20.13
CA ASP A 644 36.16 2.26 21.48
C ASP A 644 37.26 3.34 21.62
N GLY A 645 38.05 3.62 20.58
CA GLY A 645 39.11 4.62 20.62
C GLY A 645 40.37 4.23 21.40
N SER A 646 40.50 2.97 21.85
CA SER A 646 41.55 2.51 22.77
C SER A 646 42.81 1.97 22.07
N VAL A 647 42.68 1.47 20.84
CA VAL A 647 43.77 0.90 20.05
C VAL A 647 44.02 1.74 18.82
N VAL A 648 45.20 2.35 18.71
CA VAL A 648 45.61 3.16 17.55
C VAL A 648 46.63 2.39 16.72
N VAL A 649 46.48 2.40 15.40
CA VAL A 649 47.44 1.76 14.48
C VAL A 649 48.01 2.75 13.49
N GLY A 650 49.17 2.40 12.96
CA GLY A 650 49.87 3.26 12.03
C GLY A 650 51.23 2.74 11.64
N TRP A 651 52.13 3.65 11.32
CA TRP A 651 53.51 3.31 10.98
C TRP A 651 54.50 4.39 11.42
N SER A 652 55.74 3.95 11.68
CA SER A 652 56.90 4.82 11.90
C SER A 652 57.97 4.59 10.83
N SER A 653 58.72 5.63 10.50
CA SER A 653 59.85 5.56 9.57
C SER A 653 61.12 6.18 10.19
N PRO A 654 62.21 5.40 10.28
CA PRO A 654 62.26 3.94 10.31
C PRO A 654 61.35 3.34 11.42
N GLY A 655 61.01 2.04 11.37
CA GLY A 655 60.31 1.36 12.47
C GLY A 655 59.13 0.45 12.08
N GLY A 656 58.50 0.68 10.93
CA GLY A 656 57.44 -0.17 10.40
C GLY A 656 56.07 0.06 11.05
N ALA A 657 55.15 -0.88 10.86
CA ALA A 657 53.80 -0.81 11.39
C ALA A 657 53.78 -0.91 12.91
N PHE A 658 52.90 -0.14 13.55
CA PHE A 658 52.74 -0.14 15.00
C PHE A 658 51.29 -0.33 15.43
N ARG A 659 51.15 -0.78 16.67
CA ARG A 659 49.94 -0.68 17.51
C ARG A 659 50.28 0.10 18.77
N TRP A 660 49.43 1.03 19.16
CA TRP A 660 49.53 1.80 20.38
C TRP A 660 48.31 1.57 21.26
N ILE A 661 48.55 1.37 22.54
CA ILE A 661 47.53 1.47 23.59
C ILE A 661 48.10 2.30 24.74
N GLU A 662 47.23 2.99 25.48
CA GLU A 662 47.65 3.90 26.54
C GLU A 662 48.50 3.21 27.62
N ALA A 663 48.15 1.97 27.99
CA ALA A 663 48.82 1.22 29.05
C ALA A 663 50.27 0.82 28.72
N THR A 664 50.60 0.59 27.44
CA THR A 664 51.91 0.03 27.04
C THR A 664 52.66 0.86 26.01
N GLY A 665 52.06 1.94 25.49
CA GLY A 665 52.66 2.76 24.45
C GLY A 665 52.76 2.07 23.09
N LEU A 666 53.71 2.52 22.26
CA LEU A 666 53.94 2.02 20.90
C LEU A 666 54.59 0.62 20.90
N GLN A 667 54.01 -0.29 20.15
CA GLN A 667 54.49 -1.65 19.92
C GLN A 667 54.63 -1.91 18.43
N SER A 668 55.76 -2.47 17.99
CA SER A 668 55.96 -2.87 16.59
C SER A 668 55.13 -4.11 16.26
N LEU A 669 54.55 -4.15 15.07
CA LEU A 669 53.85 -5.34 14.53
C LEU A 669 54.80 -6.31 13.80
N GLY A 670 56.06 -5.92 13.62
CA GLY A 670 57.06 -6.67 12.87
C GLY A 670 56.94 -6.51 11.34
N PHE A 671 57.53 -7.46 10.64
CA PHE A 671 57.59 -7.52 9.17
C PHE A 671 57.25 -8.93 8.69
N LEU A 672 56.76 -9.04 7.46
CA LEU A 672 56.70 -10.34 6.79
C LEU A 672 58.11 -10.90 6.53
N PRO A 673 58.26 -12.22 6.38
CA PRO A 673 59.56 -12.86 6.13
C PRO A 673 60.32 -12.22 4.96
N GLY A 674 61.58 -11.84 5.20
CA GLY A 674 62.44 -11.19 4.21
C GLY A 674 62.17 -9.68 4.02
N GLY A 675 61.20 -9.11 4.73
CA GLY A 675 60.85 -7.70 4.70
C GLY A 675 61.59 -6.83 5.73
N ASN A 676 61.57 -5.52 5.50
CA ASN A 676 62.07 -4.51 6.43
C ASN A 676 61.20 -3.24 6.52
N LEU A 677 60.06 -3.22 5.83
CA LEU A 677 59.08 -2.15 5.86
C LEU A 677 57.68 -2.74 6.00
N SER A 678 56.88 -2.18 6.90
CA SER A 678 55.46 -2.51 7.06
C SER A 678 54.64 -1.25 7.37
N ARG A 679 53.37 -1.25 7.00
CA ARG A 679 52.40 -0.20 7.34
C ARG A 679 51.05 -0.80 7.70
N ALA A 680 50.47 -0.38 8.82
CA ALA A 680 49.08 -0.66 9.15
C ALA A 680 48.19 0.44 8.57
N ASN A 681 47.12 0.05 7.88
CA ASN A 681 46.18 0.96 7.22
C ASN A 681 44.81 0.97 7.91
N ALA A 682 44.34 -0.18 8.42
CA ALA A 682 43.04 -0.28 9.10
C ALA A 682 43.06 -1.30 10.25
N ILE A 683 42.06 -1.20 11.12
CA ILE A 683 41.84 -2.08 12.28
C ILE A 683 40.36 -2.43 12.41
N SER A 684 40.05 -3.64 12.90
CA SER A 684 38.68 -4.06 13.25
C SER A 684 38.12 -3.25 14.42
N HIS A 685 36.80 -3.25 14.57
CA HIS A 685 36.10 -2.43 15.56
C HIS A 685 36.52 -2.78 17.00
N ASP A 686 36.73 -4.06 17.29
CA ASP A 686 37.21 -4.56 18.58
C ASP A 686 38.72 -4.39 18.82
N GLY A 687 39.45 -3.88 17.83
CA GLY A 687 40.90 -3.71 17.91
C GLY A 687 41.74 -5.00 17.77
N ALA A 688 41.12 -6.13 17.41
CA ALA A 688 41.77 -7.45 17.40
C ALA A 688 42.51 -7.78 16.09
N VAL A 689 42.07 -7.22 14.96
CA VAL A 689 42.60 -7.52 13.63
C VAL A 689 43.13 -6.24 12.99
N ILE A 690 44.42 -6.24 12.63
CA ILE A 690 45.09 -5.11 11.98
C ILE A 690 45.48 -5.52 10.57
N VAL A 691 45.21 -4.68 9.57
CA VAL A 691 45.53 -4.95 8.18
C VAL A 691 46.38 -3.85 7.56
N GLY A 692 47.13 -4.20 6.53
CA GLY A 692 47.97 -3.27 5.80
C GLY A 692 48.87 -4.00 4.81
N TYR A 693 50.11 -3.56 4.66
CA TYR A 693 51.08 -4.23 3.79
C TYR A 693 52.50 -4.23 4.38
N SER A 694 53.30 -5.22 3.98
CA SER A 694 54.71 -5.34 4.32
C SER A 694 55.51 -5.75 3.10
N THR A 695 56.75 -5.29 3.00
CA THR A 695 57.70 -5.80 2.01
C THR A 695 58.03 -7.27 2.30
N THR A 696 58.31 -8.03 1.26
CA THR A 696 58.88 -9.38 1.26
C THR A 696 60.06 -9.42 0.26
N SER A 697 60.67 -10.58 0.06
CA SER A 697 61.66 -10.76 -1.02
C SER A 697 61.08 -10.66 -2.43
N LEU A 698 59.74 -10.73 -2.59
CA LEU A 698 59.06 -10.75 -3.88
C LEU A 698 58.33 -9.44 -4.23
N GLY A 699 58.12 -8.56 -3.26
CA GLY A 699 57.33 -7.33 -3.43
C GLY A 699 56.63 -6.92 -2.14
N GLU A 700 55.70 -5.98 -2.22
CA GLU A 700 54.82 -5.67 -1.08
C GLU A 700 53.66 -6.67 -1.04
N GLU A 701 53.33 -7.16 0.13
CA GLU A 701 52.23 -8.10 0.33
C GLU A 701 51.29 -7.59 1.42
N ALA A 702 50.00 -7.68 1.14
CA ALA A 702 48.95 -7.40 2.10
C ALA A 702 49.07 -8.35 3.29
N PHE A 703 48.89 -7.85 4.51
CA PHE A 703 48.94 -8.69 5.71
C PHE A 703 47.66 -8.55 6.53
N ARG A 704 47.43 -9.59 7.34
CA ARG A 704 46.53 -9.60 8.50
C ARG A 704 47.36 -9.90 9.75
N TRP A 705 47.23 -9.06 10.77
CA TRP A 705 47.90 -9.23 12.05
C TRP A 705 46.90 -9.45 13.17
N THR A 706 47.23 -10.38 14.07
CA THR A 706 46.51 -10.58 15.34
C THR A 706 47.52 -10.76 16.46
N GLN A 707 47.13 -10.48 17.69
CA GLN A 707 48.04 -10.58 18.83
C GLN A 707 48.57 -12.00 19.06
N SER A 708 47.75 -13.03 18.83
CA SER A 708 48.14 -14.44 18.99
C SER A 708 48.88 -15.01 17.77
N GLY A 709 48.59 -14.52 16.57
CA GLY A 709 49.14 -15.06 15.31
C GLY A 709 50.31 -14.28 14.73
N GLY A 710 50.56 -13.05 15.18
CA GLY A 710 51.54 -12.15 14.56
C GLY A 710 51.11 -11.70 13.15
N MET A 711 52.07 -11.24 12.34
CA MET A 711 51.85 -10.77 10.98
C MET A 711 51.81 -11.94 9.99
N VAL A 712 50.70 -12.12 9.28
CA VAL A 712 50.51 -13.16 8.27
C VAL A 712 50.18 -12.55 6.91
N GLY A 713 50.88 -12.98 5.87
CA GLY A 713 50.64 -12.52 4.49
C GLY A 713 49.34 -13.08 3.92
N LEU A 714 48.64 -12.28 3.12
CA LEU A 714 47.39 -12.66 2.45
C LEU A 714 47.59 -13.15 1.02
N GLY A 715 48.83 -13.12 0.52
CA GLY A 715 49.18 -13.39 -0.87
C GLY A 715 48.83 -12.23 -1.81
N THR A 716 48.82 -12.55 -3.09
CA THR A 716 48.49 -11.63 -4.19
C THR A 716 47.45 -12.27 -5.11
N LEU A 717 46.83 -11.47 -5.97
CA LEU A 717 46.00 -12.02 -7.05
C LEU A 717 46.89 -12.80 -8.05
N PRO A 718 46.33 -13.81 -8.75
CA PRO A 718 47.06 -14.51 -9.81
C PRO A 718 47.70 -13.56 -10.83
N GLY A 719 49.00 -13.71 -11.08
CA GLY A 719 49.76 -12.83 -11.99
C GLY A 719 50.20 -11.49 -11.38
N SER A 720 50.01 -11.29 -10.08
CA SER A 720 50.47 -10.12 -9.33
C SER A 720 51.64 -10.44 -8.40
N SER A 721 52.54 -9.48 -8.19
CA SER A 721 53.62 -9.54 -7.19
C SER A 721 53.45 -8.49 -6.07
N VAL A 722 52.36 -7.72 -6.09
CA VAL A 722 52.14 -6.62 -5.16
C VAL A 722 50.69 -6.61 -4.70
N SER A 723 50.44 -6.62 -3.39
CA SER A 723 49.12 -6.44 -2.80
C SER A 723 49.16 -5.51 -1.58
N ARG A 724 48.07 -4.76 -1.38
CA ARG A 724 47.89 -3.85 -0.23
C ARG A 724 46.48 -3.96 0.31
N ALA A 725 46.33 -4.19 1.62
CA ALA A 725 45.05 -4.06 2.30
C ALA A 725 44.82 -2.62 2.76
N GLU A 726 43.62 -2.11 2.53
CA GLU A 726 43.22 -0.72 2.83
C GLU A 726 42.06 -0.67 3.83
N GLY A 727 41.15 -1.66 3.84
CA GLY A 727 39.99 -1.71 4.72
C GLY A 727 39.71 -3.11 5.28
N VAL A 728 38.98 -3.15 6.39
CA VAL A 728 38.60 -4.38 7.10
C VAL A 728 37.19 -4.23 7.70
N SER A 729 36.40 -5.31 7.71
CA SER A 729 35.07 -5.35 8.36
C SER A 729 35.16 -5.23 9.88
N SER A 730 34.02 -4.94 10.53
CA SER A 730 33.95 -4.70 11.98
C SER A 730 34.47 -5.88 12.80
N ASP A 731 34.17 -7.11 12.34
CA ASP A 731 34.59 -8.38 12.93
C ASP A 731 35.97 -8.88 12.46
N GLY A 732 36.62 -8.17 11.54
CA GLY A 732 37.93 -8.56 11.00
C GLY A 732 37.92 -9.74 10.02
N SER A 733 36.75 -10.18 9.55
CA SER A 733 36.61 -11.38 8.69
C SER A 733 36.75 -11.09 7.20
N VAL A 734 36.47 -9.85 6.77
CA VAL A 734 36.58 -9.39 5.38
C VAL A 734 37.64 -8.32 5.27
N ILE A 735 38.58 -8.48 4.32
CA ILE A 735 39.67 -7.54 4.05
C ILE A 735 39.60 -7.09 2.60
N VAL A 736 39.71 -5.78 2.35
CA VAL A 736 39.65 -5.21 1.00
C VAL A 736 40.88 -4.36 0.70
N GLY A 737 41.22 -4.26 -0.58
CA GLY A 737 42.35 -3.45 -1.03
C GLY A 737 42.60 -3.60 -2.52
N SER A 738 43.85 -3.55 -2.94
CA SER A 738 44.25 -3.68 -4.34
C SER A 738 45.47 -4.58 -4.54
N SER A 739 45.52 -5.30 -5.66
CA SER A 739 46.70 -6.05 -6.14
C SER A 739 47.12 -5.54 -7.51
N LEU A 740 48.43 -5.45 -7.79
CA LEU A 740 48.96 -4.99 -9.08
C LEU A 740 49.05 -6.16 -10.07
N VAL A 741 48.07 -6.32 -10.95
CA VAL A 741 48.07 -7.37 -11.98
C VAL A 741 48.55 -6.75 -13.30
N GLY A 742 49.75 -7.16 -13.75
CA GLY A 742 50.43 -6.48 -14.86
C GLY A 742 50.74 -5.02 -14.50
N ASN A 743 50.14 -4.07 -15.23
CA ASN A 743 50.28 -2.62 -14.99
C ASN A 743 49.03 -1.98 -14.36
N SER A 744 48.05 -2.79 -13.94
CA SER A 744 46.76 -2.32 -13.45
C SER A 744 46.55 -2.71 -11.99
N ASN A 745 46.14 -1.75 -11.16
CA ASN A 745 45.59 -2.08 -9.84
C ASN A 745 44.24 -2.76 -10.03
N VAL A 746 44.00 -3.83 -9.26
CA VAL A 746 42.75 -4.58 -9.26
C VAL A 746 42.25 -4.66 -7.84
N ALA A 747 41.07 -4.13 -7.58
CA ALA A 747 40.42 -4.23 -6.29
C ALA A 747 40.18 -5.70 -5.93
N PHE A 748 40.41 -6.05 -4.67
CA PHE A 748 40.13 -7.40 -4.16
C PHE A 748 39.26 -7.37 -2.91
N ARG A 749 38.58 -8.50 -2.67
CA ARG A 749 37.96 -8.87 -1.40
C ARG A 749 38.54 -10.20 -0.95
N TRP A 750 39.03 -10.25 0.30
CA TRP A 750 39.64 -11.42 0.91
C TRP A 750 38.79 -11.90 2.08
N THR A 751 38.62 -13.22 2.17
CA THR A 751 38.14 -13.90 3.38
C THR A 751 39.02 -15.12 3.65
N GLN A 752 38.99 -15.64 4.87
CA GLN A 752 39.75 -16.85 5.19
C GLN A 752 39.31 -18.07 4.36
N ALA A 753 38.02 -18.14 4.00
CA ALA A 753 37.47 -19.25 3.23
C ALA A 753 37.81 -19.19 1.74
N SER A 754 37.78 -17.99 1.15
CA SER A 754 37.95 -17.80 -0.30
C SER A 754 39.37 -17.40 -0.72
N GLY A 755 40.20 -16.95 0.22
CA GLY A 755 41.42 -16.23 -0.13
C GLY A 755 41.11 -14.91 -0.85
N MET A 756 42.09 -14.39 -1.59
CA MET A 756 42.00 -13.12 -2.31
C MET A 756 41.20 -13.29 -3.62
N VAL A 757 40.04 -12.63 -3.71
CA VAL A 757 39.17 -12.66 -4.89
C VAL A 757 39.16 -11.30 -5.56
N SER A 758 39.33 -11.28 -6.88
CA SER A 758 39.25 -10.07 -7.70
C SER A 758 37.82 -9.53 -7.76
N LEU A 759 37.66 -8.21 -7.60
CA LEU A 759 36.40 -7.50 -7.85
C LEU A 759 36.31 -6.95 -9.29
N GLY A 760 37.38 -7.09 -10.07
CA GLY A 760 37.48 -6.57 -11.43
C GLY A 760 37.41 -5.04 -11.51
N PHE A 761 37.21 -4.55 -12.73
CA PHE A 761 36.94 -3.14 -13.03
C PHE A 761 36.21 -3.02 -14.38
N PRO A 762 35.44 -1.93 -14.62
CA PRO A 762 34.67 -1.76 -15.85
C PRO A 762 35.54 -1.73 -17.13
N VAL A 763 34.97 -2.17 -18.25
CA VAL A 763 35.63 -2.10 -19.57
C VAL A 763 35.98 -0.65 -19.91
N GLY A 764 37.18 -0.43 -20.45
CA GLY A 764 37.70 0.90 -20.80
C GLY A 764 38.33 1.67 -19.62
N SER A 765 38.29 1.12 -18.41
CA SER A 765 39.08 1.62 -17.28
C SER A 765 40.48 1.00 -17.25
N LEU A 766 41.39 1.65 -16.53
CA LEU A 766 42.81 1.28 -16.36
C LEU A 766 43.04 0.42 -15.11
N GLY A 767 42.07 0.33 -14.19
CA GLY A 767 42.16 -0.44 -12.96
C GLY A 767 41.16 0.00 -11.88
N SER A 768 41.18 -0.67 -10.74
CA SER A 768 40.39 -0.36 -9.54
C SER A 768 41.18 -0.53 -8.25
N SER A 769 40.78 0.22 -7.23
CA SER A 769 41.34 0.15 -5.87
C SER A 769 40.22 0.23 -4.83
N ALA A 770 40.01 -0.82 -4.04
CA ALA A 770 39.10 -0.76 -2.90
C ALA A 770 39.72 0.04 -1.75
N LYS A 771 38.90 0.85 -1.08
CA LYS A 771 39.32 1.75 0.02
C LYS A 771 38.70 1.38 1.34
N ALA A 772 37.42 1.00 1.35
CA ALA A 772 36.68 0.66 2.55
C ALA A 772 35.62 -0.41 2.29
N THR A 773 35.13 -1.02 3.36
CA THR A 773 34.03 -2.00 3.33
C THR A 773 33.06 -1.73 4.48
N SER A 774 31.80 -2.10 4.32
CA SER A 774 30.77 -1.99 5.37
C SER A 774 31.12 -2.85 6.59
N ALA A 775 30.45 -2.58 7.72
CA ALA A 775 30.69 -3.29 8.98
C ALA A 775 30.56 -4.82 8.86
N ASP A 776 29.63 -5.30 8.03
CA ASP A 776 29.37 -6.71 7.71
C ASP A 776 30.18 -7.24 6.51
N GLY A 777 30.97 -6.38 5.85
CA GLY A 777 31.80 -6.74 4.70
C GLY A 777 31.04 -7.10 3.42
N THR A 778 29.76 -6.73 3.30
CA THR A 778 28.92 -7.01 2.11
C THR A 778 29.02 -5.93 1.03
N VAL A 779 29.38 -4.70 1.41
CA VAL A 779 29.58 -3.58 0.51
C VAL A 779 31.07 -3.21 0.47
N VAL A 780 31.58 -2.91 -0.73
CA VAL A 780 32.94 -2.40 -0.93
C VAL A 780 32.89 -1.11 -1.74
N VAL A 781 33.65 -0.09 -1.32
CA VAL A 781 33.75 1.20 -2.03
C VAL A 781 35.19 1.54 -2.35
N GLY A 782 35.40 2.36 -3.37
CA GLY A 782 36.74 2.81 -3.72
C GLY A 782 36.80 3.60 -5.02
N THR A 783 37.91 3.42 -5.74
CA THR A 783 38.25 4.18 -6.95
C THR A 783 38.38 3.27 -8.17
N VAL A 784 37.87 3.72 -9.31
CA VAL A 784 38.16 3.19 -10.65
C VAL A 784 38.98 4.24 -11.40
N HIS A 785 40.03 3.79 -12.07
CA HIS A 785 40.98 4.65 -12.77
C HIS A 785 40.66 4.73 -14.25
N TYR A 786 40.49 5.92 -14.81
CA TYR A 786 40.36 6.13 -16.26
C TYR A 786 41.42 7.12 -16.76
N SER A 787 41.63 7.16 -18.09
CA SER A 787 42.54 8.13 -18.72
C SER A 787 42.05 9.58 -18.62
N ASP A 788 40.74 9.79 -18.47
CA ASP A 788 40.07 11.09 -18.35
C ASP A 788 39.76 11.50 -16.90
N GLY A 789 40.01 10.61 -15.93
CA GLY A 789 39.92 10.90 -14.50
C GLY A 789 39.35 9.75 -13.66
N ASP A 790 39.66 9.76 -12.37
CA ASP A 790 39.17 8.74 -11.44
C ASP A 790 37.66 8.87 -11.17
N LYS A 791 37.01 7.73 -10.93
CA LYS A 791 35.60 7.63 -10.56
C LYS A 791 35.40 6.81 -9.28
N ALA A 792 34.51 7.25 -8.40
CA ALA A 792 34.11 6.46 -7.24
C ALA A 792 33.26 5.25 -7.66
N PHE A 793 33.46 4.10 -7.02
CA PHE A 793 32.60 2.91 -7.20
C PHE A 793 31.98 2.43 -5.90
N TYR A 794 30.88 1.69 -6.07
CA TYR A 794 30.27 0.84 -5.06
C TYR A 794 30.17 -0.59 -5.62
N TRP A 795 30.36 -1.59 -4.77
CA TRP A 795 30.32 -3.00 -5.14
C TRP A 795 29.54 -3.80 -4.10
N THR A 796 28.73 -4.75 -4.59
CA THR A 796 28.20 -5.90 -3.82
C THR A 796 28.31 -7.15 -4.66
N GLU A 797 28.18 -8.31 -4.02
CA GLU A 797 28.12 -9.59 -4.72
C GLU A 797 26.98 -9.66 -5.75
N ARG A 798 25.84 -9.01 -5.46
CA ARG A 798 24.68 -8.97 -6.36
C ARG A 798 24.87 -8.04 -7.56
N THR A 799 25.48 -6.87 -7.34
CA THR A 799 25.56 -5.83 -8.38
C THR A 799 26.84 -5.88 -9.20
N GLY A 800 27.89 -6.52 -8.68
CA GLY A 800 29.25 -6.25 -9.16
C GLY A 800 29.65 -4.79 -8.92
N MET A 801 30.70 -4.34 -9.62
CA MET A 801 31.22 -2.97 -9.49
C MET A 801 30.40 -2.00 -10.34
N VAL A 802 29.86 -0.97 -9.69
CA VAL A 802 29.06 0.09 -10.32
C VAL A 802 29.66 1.45 -10.01
N ILE A 803 29.65 2.36 -10.99
CA ILE A 803 30.08 3.74 -10.76
C ILE A 803 29.07 4.42 -9.84
N LEU A 804 29.55 4.94 -8.70
CA LEU A 804 28.69 5.46 -7.63
C LEU A 804 27.78 6.60 -8.12
N ALA A 805 28.29 7.45 -9.02
CA ALA A 805 27.52 8.55 -9.59
C ALA A 805 26.30 8.07 -10.41
N GLU A 806 26.46 6.99 -11.16
CA GLU A 806 25.38 6.42 -11.99
C GLU A 806 24.34 5.76 -11.09
N TYR A 807 24.79 5.06 -10.05
CA TYR A 807 23.92 4.50 -9.02
C TYR A 807 23.08 5.60 -8.36
N LEU A 808 23.71 6.68 -7.88
CA LEU A 808 23.00 7.77 -7.20
C LEU A 808 22.02 8.52 -8.11
N LEU A 809 22.38 8.76 -9.39
CA LEU A 809 21.46 9.35 -10.37
C LEU A 809 20.25 8.45 -10.62
N ALA A 810 20.44 7.13 -10.67
CA ALA A 810 19.34 6.16 -10.78
C ALA A 810 18.44 6.12 -9.53
N GLN A 811 18.87 6.72 -8.41
CA GLN A 811 18.08 6.90 -7.19
C GLN A 811 17.51 8.33 -7.05
N ASN A 812 17.46 9.11 -8.15
CA ASN A 812 16.99 10.50 -8.18
C ASN A 812 17.79 11.48 -7.30
N VAL A 813 19.03 11.12 -6.94
CA VAL A 813 19.95 12.05 -6.27
C VAL A 813 20.71 12.81 -7.35
N SER A 814 20.59 14.13 -7.39
CA SER A 814 21.16 14.95 -8.47
C SER A 814 21.95 16.16 -7.98
N GLU A 815 21.89 16.45 -6.69
CA GLU A 815 22.53 17.59 -6.03
C GLU A 815 24.08 17.54 -6.11
N PHE A 816 24.63 16.34 -6.32
CA PHE A 816 26.07 16.12 -6.52
C PHE A 816 26.54 16.33 -7.97
N SER A 817 25.64 16.60 -8.92
CA SER A 817 25.95 16.71 -10.36
C SER A 817 26.98 17.80 -10.70
N GLN A 818 27.17 18.78 -9.81
CA GLN A 818 28.19 19.84 -9.90
C GLN A 818 29.60 19.42 -9.41
N TRP A 819 29.77 18.23 -8.82
CA TRP A 819 31.03 17.78 -8.20
C TRP A 819 31.81 16.81 -9.08
N SER A 820 33.15 16.80 -9.05
CA SER A 820 33.94 15.71 -9.67
C SER A 820 34.02 14.53 -8.70
N ARG A 821 33.45 13.37 -9.06
CA ARG A 821 33.31 12.19 -8.17
C ARG A 821 34.50 11.23 -8.27
N ARG A 822 35.60 11.55 -7.58
CA ARG A 822 36.88 10.87 -7.82
C ARG A 822 37.08 9.60 -6.99
N SER A 823 36.65 9.57 -5.73
CA SER A 823 36.88 8.43 -4.83
C SER A 823 35.78 8.33 -3.78
N ALA A 824 35.54 7.12 -3.28
CA ALA A 824 34.79 6.86 -2.06
C ALA A 824 35.77 6.28 -1.02
N ASP A 825 36.16 7.11 -0.06
CA ASP A 825 37.25 6.79 0.89
C ASP A 825 36.75 6.18 2.22
N GLY A 826 35.44 6.15 2.45
CA GLY A 826 34.82 5.58 3.65
C GLY A 826 33.35 5.20 3.43
N ILE A 827 32.84 4.31 4.27
CA ILE A 827 31.44 3.86 4.32
C ILE A 827 31.09 3.55 5.78
N SER A 828 29.83 3.78 6.18
CA SER A 828 29.28 3.46 7.48
C SER A 828 28.01 2.63 7.34
#